data_AF-A0A919NWP4-F1
#
_entry.id   AF-A0A919NWP4-F1
#
_cell.length_a   1.000
_cell.length_b   1.000
_cell.length_c   1.000
_cell.angle_alpha   90.00
_cell.angle_beta   90.00
_cell.angle_gamma   90.00
#
_symmetry.space_group_name_H-M   'P 1'
#
loop_
_entity.id
_entity.type
_entity.pdbx_description
1 polymer ?
#
loop_
_entity_poly.entity_id
_entity_poly.type
_entity_poly.pdbx_seq_one_letter_code
_entity_poly.pdbx_strand_id
1 'polypeptide(L)'
;MAFAQVGIVAIAALLTTGPLGGAPPAAAPLTAAPLASGPLAAGPVASGRLAAGPLYPPVGSTTAILDHSALLGSVPEPDWYEANIPFVDVPDTTIRDTYYYRWRTFKEALKYTGPADGWIVSEFLGPVGYSAPSGGIDAAAGHHLYEGRWLRDRRYLDDYLDYWLTGSGSGPKPATDALNDNATDWAHQYSFWAVDAAVARASVTGDWRFLTDRLPLLARQYEGWKATNFDAARGLYWQTPVWDAMEFTASSYQSDDPYHGGDGFRPTINAYQYGDARALALLSRRAGDNAAATRYDTEAAQLQKASETVLWDPTTSFYKHVTKDGQRIADRELIGYLPWYFHMAPMQNSAAWAQLKDPQGFAATYGPTTTERRSPWFMHDALSGCCRWDGPSWPFATSQTLTALANQLLDYPAQSTIGVADYVTLLHNYAATQRKNGTPYVAEAHHPDEDRWIYDGAGHSEDYNHSTYTDLVLSGLLGIRPQPNDTVRIAPLVPATWSHFAVENVAYHGHNLSVVWDRDGTSYGRGAGLRVWIDGVQRLQRATLGDVTVAVPAAVISAQPELVDDAANVAETGYPAATASYTWHGDTAANAIDGQNFHLDVPSTRWTTYGSPNRSDWLAVDLGAATAVSDVRLDFYDDGGGVRVPDSYALQYQDTAGTWRDVPGQTRTPTTPAARRINSILISPPITTDRLRVVASRTDGGATGLTALQLIRQPDPAVSVAFTETSLPIDAARTVTVHTRLTTTAAVRSRAAADVRTSLEVPRGWTARAVATRRFGPAVTTTWQVTVPADADPAAGLPIRAIARSAAGVNSALLPTRYQFDPADYPTIAWDDDFSTDRLAAYRIDHPAAEPSPRLTSGSGLLTAAADTRAFAVLAAPVTAAPAGTAIIVEPSRFAGSSPEDSLFLGLSAGDSSNALAWYNNHFASSGADVRVNGTGYPDATGGCCAAVRWAPGDRFAVVSRSGKLTTWLQHDSQWTLIHTAPIGAVVPTGWSPAFGLRLDAGSLALDRVTIRSR
;
A
#
# COMPACT_ATOMS: atom_id res chain seq x y z
N MET A 1 28.48 -35.75 -20.02
CA MET A 1 29.03 -36.80 -20.91
C MET A 1 28.06 -37.98 -20.91
N ALA A 2 27.63 -38.39 -22.12
CA ALA A 2 27.03 -39.65 -22.60
C ALA A 2 26.29 -40.59 -21.60
N PHE A 3 24.97 -40.77 -21.73
CA PHE A 3 24.22 -41.74 -22.58
C PHE A 3 24.23 -43.19 -22.08
N ALA A 4 23.03 -43.74 -21.82
CA ALA A 4 22.72 -45.13 -22.09
C ALA A 4 21.20 -45.32 -22.28
N GLN A 5 20.88 -46.24 -23.18
CA GLN A 5 19.66 -46.42 -23.95
C GLN A 5 18.82 -47.62 -23.45
N VAL A 6 17.52 -47.55 -23.76
CA VAL A 6 16.65 -48.63 -24.31
C VAL A 6 16.22 -49.81 -23.41
N GLY A 7 14.91 -50.07 -23.45
CA GLY A 7 14.32 -51.37 -23.14
C GLY A 7 12.79 -51.37 -23.29
N ILE A 8 12.30 -51.71 -24.49
CA ILE A 8 10.89 -51.99 -24.79
C ILE A 8 10.58 -53.45 -24.41
N VAL A 9 9.43 -53.72 -23.78
CA VAL A 9 8.71 -55.00 -23.90
C VAL A 9 7.21 -54.73 -24.03
N ALA A 10 6.62 -55.31 -25.08
CA ALA A 10 5.21 -55.36 -25.38
C ALA A 10 4.55 -56.60 -24.77
N ILE A 11 3.25 -56.52 -24.45
CA ILE A 11 2.35 -57.68 -24.35
C ILE A 11 1.04 -57.35 -25.06
N ALA A 12 0.61 -58.26 -25.93
CA ALA A 12 -0.59 -58.25 -26.75
C ALA A 12 -1.68 -59.18 -26.19
N ALA A 13 -2.95 -58.89 -26.49
CA ALA A 13 -4.12 -59.80 -26.59
C ALA A 13 -5.41 -58.92 -26.66
N LEU A 14 -6.51 -59.21 -27.36
CA LEU A 14 -6.90 -60.23 -28.33
C LEU A 14 -8.16 -59.72 -29.08
N LEU A 15 -8.34 -60.27 -30.29
CA LEU A 15 -9.39 -60.20 -31.33
C LEU A 15 -10.89 -60.07 -30.96
N THR A 16 -11.67 -59.44 -31.86
CA THR A 16 -12.90 -59.97 -32.54
C THR A 16 -13.36 -58.96 -33.64
N THR A 17 -13.07 -59.18 -34.93
CA THR A 17 -13.93 -59.72 -36.03
C THR A 17 -15.21 -58.95 -36.40
N GLY A 18 -15.22 -58.36 -37.62
CA GLY A 18 -16.43 -57.99 -38.37
C GLY A 18 -16.14 -57.06 -39.58
N PRO A 19 -16.51 -57.37 -40.84
CA PRO A 19 -15.70 -56.96 -42.01
C PRO A 19 -16.44 -56.15 -43.12
N LEU A 20 -15.66 -55.78 -44.15
CA LEU A 20 -16.02 -55.39 -45.54
C LEU A 20 -16.58 -53.96 -45.75
N GLY A 21 -16.12 -53.15 -46.71
CA GLY A 21 -15.16 -53.32 -47.80
C GLY A 21 -15.25 -52.10 -48.73
N GLY A 22 -14.18 -51.83 -49.52
CA GLY A 22 -14.24 -50.95 -50.69
C GLY A 22 -13.14 -49.88 -50.77
N ALA A 23 -12.13 -50.14 -51.59
CA ALA A 23 -11.21 -49.18 -52.20
C ALA A 23 -11.04 -49.61 -53.68
N PRO A 24 -10.39 -48.87 -54.61
CA PRO A 24 -9.96 -47.46 -54.68
C PRO A 24 -10.54 -46.83 -56.01
N PRO A 25 -10.06 -45.75 -56.71
CA PRO A 25 -8.66 -45.45 -57.10
C PRO A 25 -8.23 -43.97 -56.98
N ALA A 26 -6.91 -43.76 -57.10
CA ALA A 26 -6.25 -42.46 -57.22
C ALA A 26 -5.73 -42.24 -58.65
N ALA A 27 -5.76 -40.97 -59.09
CA ALA A 27 -4.97 -40.27 -60.15
C ALA A 27 -5.88 -39.17 -60.75
N ALA A 28 -5.53 -37.91 -60.99
CA ALA A 28 -4.29 -37.13 -61.03
C ALA A 28 -4.70 -35.60 -60.99
N PRO A 29 -3.75 -34.63 -60.99
CA PRO A 29 -3.88 -33.31 -60.33
C PRO A 29 -4.18 -32.10 -61.26
N LEU A 30 -4.16 -30.91 -60.63
CA LEU A 30 -4.08 -29.52 -61.17
C LEU A 30 -5.45 -28.87 -61.44
N THR A 31 -5.81 -27.65 -61.02
CA THR A 31 -5.10 -26.40 -60.66
C THR A 31 -5.94 -25.53 -59.70
N ALA A 32 -5.31 -24.49 -59.11
CA ALA A 32 -5.83 -23.62 -58.06
C ALA A 32 -6.86 -22.55 -58.47
N ALA A 33 -7.71 -22.16 -57.51
CA ALA A 33 -8.35 -20.83 -57.40
C ALA A 33 -8.67 -20.53 -55.91
N PRO A 34 -8.69 -19.24 -55.49
CA PRO A 34 -8.42 -18.81 -54.12
C PRO A 34 -9.67 -18.89 -53.21
N LEU A 35 -9.48 -19.33 -51.96
CA LEU A 35 -10.51 -19.32 -50.92
C LEU A 35 -10.52 -17.97 -50.20
N ALA A 36 -11.66 -17.29 -50.28
CA ALA A 36 -12.01 -16.16 -49.43
C ALA A 36 -12.15 -16.63 -47.97
N SER A 37 -11.43 -15.96 -47.08
CA SER A 37 -11.49 -16.13 -45.63
C SER A 37 -12.77 -15.49 -45.07
N GLY A 38 -13.76 -16.31 -44.70
CA GLY A 38 -14.83 -15.92 -43.78
C GLY A 38 -14.45 -16.21 -42.32
N PRO A 39 -15.05 -15.52 -41.32
CA PRO A 39 -14.72 -15.69 -39.92
C PRO A 39 -15.21 -17.05 -39.40
N LEU A 40 -14.33 -17.78 -38.72
CA LEU A 40 -14.66 -19.04 -38.04
C LEU A 40 -15.53 -18.75 -36.81
N ALA A 41 -16.74 -19.31 -36.81
CA ALA A 41 -17.64 -19.30 -35.66
C ALA A 41 -17.04 -20.09 -34.48
N ALA A 42 -17.13 -19.53 -33.27
CA ALA A 42 -16.73 -20.17 -32.03
C ALA A 42 -17.67 -21.33 -31.67
N GLY A 43 -17.12 -22.54 -31.48
CA GLY A 43 -17.83 -23.66 -30.86
C GLY A 43 -17.86 -23.50 -29.33
N PRO A 44 -18.89 -24.02 -28.64
CA PRO A 44 -19.01 -23.88 -27.18
C PRO A 44 -18.00 -24.78 -26.48
N VAL A 45 -17.21 -24.21 -25.57
CA VAL A 45 -16.38 -24.96 -24.63
C VAL A 45 -17.27 -25.38 -23.46
N ALA A 46 -17.17 -26.65 -23.05
CA ALA A 46 -17.85 -27.14 -21.86
C ALA A 46 -17.49 -26.27 -20.64
N SER A 47 -18.50 -25.59 -20.10
CA SER A 47 -18.41 -24.72 -18.93
C SER A 47 -18.25 -25.56 -17.67
N GLY A 48 -17.01 -25.83 -17.27
CA GLY A 48 -16.72 -26.21 -15.88
C GLY A 48 -17.15 -25.05 -14.99
N ARG A 49 -18.00 -25.30 -13.99
CA ARG A 49 -18.35 -24.31 -12.97
C ARG A 49 -17.06 -23.91 -12.23
N LEU A 50 -16.58 -22.69 -12.44
CA LEU A 50 -15.67 -22.05 -11.51
C LEU A 50 -16.45 -21.87 -10.21
N ALA A 51 -16.23 -22.76 -9.23
CA ALA A 51 -16.62 -22.47 -7.86
C ALA A 51 -15.71 -21.33 -7.36
N ALA A 52 -16.27 -20.33 -6.70
CA ALA A 52 -15.43 -19.32 -6.07
C ALA A 52 -14.52 -19.99 -5.04
N GLY A 53 -13.24 -19.64 -5.07
CA GLY A 53 -12.33 -20.00 -4.00
C GLY A 53 -12.88 -19.50 -2.65
N PRO A 54 -12.59 -20.20 -1.54
CA PRO A 54 -13.01 -19.74 -0.23
C PRO A 54 -12.41 -18.35 0.05
N LEU A 55 -13.22 -17.46 0.62
CA LEU A 55 -12.83 -16.09 0.96
C LEU A 55 -11.65 -16.08 1.95
N TYR A 56 -11.75 -16.90 3.00
CA TYR A 56 -10.72 -17.11 4.00
C TYR A 56 -10.20 -18.55 3.98
N PRO A 57 -9.00 -18.81 4.54
CA PRO A 57 -8.50 -20.16 4.73
C PRO A 57 -9.49 -21.04 5.52
N PRO A 58 -9.61 -22.34 5.19
CA PRO A 58 -10.38 -23.26 6.01
C PRO A 58 -9.74 -23.40 7.38
N VAL A 59 -10.55 -23.29 8.43
CA VAL A 59 -10.15 -23.66 9.78
C VAL A 59 -10.26 -25.19 9.85
N GLY A 60 -9.12 -25.87 9.93
CA GLY A 60 -9.04 -27.34 10.01
C GLY A 60 -9.69 -27.90 11.29
N SER A 61 -9.34 -29.11 11.72
CA SER A 61 -9.87 -29.66 12.98
C SER A 61 -9.55 -28.74 14.17
N THR A 62 -10.56 -28.31 14.91
CA THR A 62 -10.43 -27.38 16.04
C THR A 62 -10.84 -28.01 17.36
N THR A 63 -10.65 -27.25 18.44
CA THR A 63 -11.46 -27.42 19.65
C THR A 63 -12.76 -26.61 19.56
N ALA A 64 -13.61 -26.72 20.59
CA ALA A 64 -14.74 -25.83 20.84
C ALA A 64 -14.85 -25.63 22.37
N ILE A 65 -13.94 -24.84 22.94
CA ILE A 65 -13.81 -24.60 24.38
C ILE A 65 -14.46 -23.27 24.76
N LEU A 66 -14.27 -22.25 23.93
CA LEU A 66 -14.75 -20.88 24.10
C LEU A 66 -15.99 -20.59 23.25
N ASP A 67 -16.84 -19.69 23.73
CA ASP A 67 -17.93 -19.11 22.95
C ASP A 67 -17.39 -17.94 22.11
N HIS A 68 -16.95 -18.25 20.90
CA HIS A 68 -16.38 -17.27 19.98
C HIS A 68 -17.37 -16.14 19.66
N SER A 69 -18.66 -16.47 19.51
CA SER A 69 -19.70 -15.48 19.17
C SER A 69 -19.88 -14.44 20.29
N ALA A 70 -19.81 -14.87 21.54
CA ALA A 70 -19.85 -13.97 22.69
C ALA A 70 -18.60 -13.09 22.79
N LEU A 71 -17.42 -13.63 22.45
CA LEU A 71 -16.14 -12.92 22.50
C LEU A 71 -16.01 -11.87 21.38
N LEU A 72 -16.49 -12.17 20.17
CA LEU A 72 -16.50 -11.23 19.05
C LEU A 72 -17.59 -10.17 19.16
N GLY A 73 -18.68 -10.46 19.87
CA GLY A 73 -19.80 -9.53 20.01
C GLY A 73 -20.36 -9.09 18.65
N SER A 74 -20.25 -7.79 18.35
CA SER A 74 -20.82 -7.16 17.16
C SER A 74 -19.77 -6.60 16.18
N VAL A 75 -18.55 -7.13 16.19
CA VAL A 75 -17.51 -6.73 15.22
C VAL A 75 -18.00 -6.93 13.77
N PRO A 76 -17.64 -6.03 12.84
CA PRO A 76 -17.96 -6.22 11.43
C PRO A 76 -17.19 -7.38 10.80
N GLU A 77 -17.87 -8.20 10.01
CA GLU A 77 -17.31 -9.37 9.31
C GLU A 77 -16.77 -10.44 10.29
N PRO A 78 -17.60 -10.99 11.21
CA PRO A 78 -17.16 -11.97 12.22
C PRO A 78 -16.50 -13.21 11.60
N ASP A 79 -16.88 -13.58 10.37
CA ASP A 79 -16.30 -14.72 9.65
C ASP A 79 -14.80 -14.55 9.36
N TRP A 80 -14.31 -13.31 9.21
CA TRP A 80 -12.88 -13.04 9.07
C TRP A 80 -12.12 -13.42 10.35
N TYR A 81 -12.66 -13.05 11.51
CA TYR A 81 -12.05 -13.31 12.81
C TYR A 81 -12.03 -14.80 13.12
N GLU A 82 -13.16 -15.48 12.92
CA GLU A 82 -13.28 -16.94 13.04
C GLU A 82 -12.25 -17.69 12.21
N ALA A 83 -11.97 -17.19 10.99
CA ALA A 83 -11.01 -17.81 10.11
C ALA A 83 -9.54 -17.50 10.48
N ASN A 84 -9.26 -16.36 11.11
CA ASN A 84 -7.90 -15.83 11.19
C ASN A 84 -7.30 -15.78 12.59
N ILE A 85 -8.05 -15.39 13.62
CA ILE A 85 -7.47 -15.02 14.91
C ILE A 85 -7.55 -16.16 15.94
N PRO A 86 -6.62 -16.22 16.90
CA PRO A 86 -6.81 -17.02 18.10
C PRO A 86 -7.89 -16.43 19.01
N PHE A 87 -8.62 -17.28 19.71
CA PHE A 87 -9.61 -16.85 20.70
C PHE A 87 -9.04 -16.97 22.10
N VAL A 88 -9.13 -15.90 22.90
CA VAL A 88 -8.56 -15.82 24.25
C VAL A 88 -9.66 -15.52 25.27
N ASP A 89 -9.59 -16.23 26.40
CA ASP A 89 -10.32 -15.90 27.63
C ASP A 89 -9.36 -15.89 28.83
N VAL A 90 -9.41 -14.79 29.59
CA VAL A 90 -8.57 -14.55 30.77
C VAL A 90 -9.40 -13.86 31.86
N PRO A 91 -9.06 -14.06 33.16
CA PRO A 91 -9.80 -13.43 34.26
C PRO A 91 -9.75 -11.89 34.27
N ASP A 92 -8.72 -11.29 33.66
CA ASP A 92 -8.60 -9.85 33.50
C ASP A 92 -9.35 -9.39 32.25
N THR A 93 -10.58 -8.92 32.43
CA THR A 93 -11.43 -8.50 31.32
C THR A 93 -10.90 -7.27 30.59
N THR A 94 -10.11 -6.40 31.24
CA THR A 94 -9.48 -5.25 30.57
C THR A 94 -8.49 -5.74 29.53
N ILE A 95 -7.68 -6.75 29.87
CA ILE A 95 -6.75 -7.39 28.92
C ILE A 95 -7.52 -8.07 27.79
N ARG A 96 -8.56 -8.85 28.12
CA ARG A 96 -9.38 -9.55 27.11
C ARG A 96 -10.08 -8.59 26.14
N ASP A 97 -10.72 -7.54 26.66
CA ASP A 97 -11.49 -6.63 25.82
C ASP A 97 -10.56 -5.81 24.90
N THR A 98 -9.36 -5.44 25.39
CA THR A 98 -8.32 -4.83 24.54
C THR A 98 -7.80 -5.82 23.49
N TYR A 99 -7.68 -7.11 23.80
CA TYR A 99 -7.24 -8.13 22.84
C TYR A 99 -8.12 -8.19 21.59
N TYR A 100 -9.44 -8.26 21.76
CA TYR A 100 -10.37 -8.28 20.62
C TYR A 100 -10.47 -6.92 19.92
N TYR A 101 -10.38 -5.82 20.67
CA TYR A 101 -10.26 -4.48 20.08
C TYR A 101 -9.04 -4.36 19.17
N ARG A 102 -7.88 -4.87 19.60
CA ARG A 102 -6.63 -4.80 18.82
C ARG A 102 -6.63 -5.69 17.59
N TRP A 103 -7.37 -6.81 17.60
CA TRP A 103 -7.64 -7.54 16.36
C TRP A 103 -8.55 -6.77 15.40
N ARG A 104 -9.48 -5.96 15.93
CA ARG A 104 -10.29 -5.05 15.09
C ARG A 104 -9.39 -4.02 14.41
N THR A 105 -8.58 -3.28 15.17
CA THR A 105 -7.70 -2.26 14.59
C THR A 105 -6.70 -2.84 13.59
N PHE A 106 -6.17 -4.05 13.84
CA PHE A 106 -5.29 -4.72 12.88
C PHE A 106 -6.02 -5.08 11.57
N LYS A 107 -7.28 -5.53 11.65
CA LYS A 107 -8.10 -5.79 10.46
C LYS A 107 -8.40 -4.51 9.69
N GLU A 108 -8.70 -3.42 10.40
CA GLU A 108 -8.98 -2.10 9.81
C GLU A 108 -7.76 -1.57 9.03
N ALA A 109 -6.55 -1.88 9.50
CA ALA A 109 -5.28 -1.54 8.85
C ALA A 109 -4.90 -2.44 7.65
N LEU A 110 -5.65 -3.52 7.36
CA LEU A 110 -5.40 -4.34 6.17
C LEU A 110 -5.90 -3.62 4.92
N LYS A 111 -4.99 -3.36 3.99
CA LYS A 111 -5.29 -2.63 2.75
C LYS A 111 -4.81 -3.40 1.54
N TYR A 112 -5.71 -3.70 0.60
CA TYR A 112 -5.33 -4.32 -0.66
C TYR A 112 -4.95 -3.25 -1.69
N THR A 113 -3.72 -3.29 -2.18
CA THR A 113 -3.14 -2.21 -2.99
C THR A 113 -3.10 -2.49 -4.49
N GLY A 114 -3.65 -3.65 -4.90
CA GLY A 114 -3.69 -4.09 -6.27
C GLY A 114 -2.70 -5.22 -6.56
N PRO A 115 -2.67 -5.74 -7.80
CA PRO A 115 -1.91 -6.95 -8.16
C PRO A 115 -0.39 -6.78 -8.13
N ALA A 116 0.13 -5.57 -8.02
CA ALA A 116 1.58 -5.32 -7.98
C ALA A 116 2.17 -5.64 -6.60
N ASP A 117 1.50 -5.18 -5.54
CA ASP A 117 2.00 -5.24 -4.16
C ASP A 117 1.10 -6.09 -3.25
N GLY A 118 -0.13 -6.41 -3.65
CA GLY A 118 -1.05 -7.21 -2.86
C GLY A 118 -1.51 -6.49 -1.59
N TRP A 119 -1.61 -7.23 -0.50
CA TRP A 119 -1.95 -6.69 0.82
C TRP A 119 -0.78 -5.96 1.49
N ILE A 120 -1.09 -4.80 2.09
CA ILE A 120 -0.21 -4.14 3.06
C ILE A 120 -0.92 -4.01 4.41
N VAL A 121 -0.12 -3.73 5.44
CA VAL A 121 -0.60 -3.29 6.75
C VAL A 121 -0.26 -1.81 6.90
N SER A 122 -1.27 -0.96 7.00
CA SER A 122 -1.07 0.48 7.19
C SER A 122 -0.84 0.82 8.68
N GLU A 123 -0.14 1.92 8.91
CA GLU A 123 0.09 2.47 10.26
C GLU A 123 -1.06 3.43 10.63
N PHE A 124 -1.37 4.35 9.73
CA PHE A 124 -2.58 5.19 9.76
C PHE A 124 -3.68 4.59 8.87
N LEU A 125 -4.95 4.84 9.21
CA LEU A 125 -6.11 4.48 8.39
C LEU A 125 -6.29 5.49 7.24
N GLY A 126 -5.29 5.55 6.35
CA GLY A 126 -5.19 6.48 5.23
C GLY A 126 -3.73 6.85 4.92
N PRO A 127 -3.40 7.26 3.68
CA PRO A 127 -2.05 7.71 3.35
C PRO A 127 -1.73 9.06 4.00
N VAL A 128 -0.47 9.25 4.39
CA VAL A 128 0.07 10.52 4.92
C VAL A 128 1.21 11.01 4.02
N GLY A 129 1.55 12.29 4.08
CA GLY A 129 2.47 12.93 3.12
C GLY A 129 3.88 12.33 3.03
N TYR A 130 4.29 11.57 4.06
CA TYR A 130 5.60 10.92 4.16
C TYR A 130 5.54 9.39 4.06
N SER A 131 4.39 8.82 3.68
CA SER A 131 4.26 7.38 3.46
C SER A 131 4.89 6.95 2.13
N ALA A 132 5.42 5.74 2.11
CA ALA A 132 5.75 5.02 0.88
C ALA A 132 4.51 4.82 0.00
N PRO A 133 4.67 4.46 -1.30
CA PRO A 133 3.55 4.27 -2.21
C PRO A 133 2.44 3.38 -1.61
N SER A 134 1.19 3.73 -1.89
CA SER A 134 -0.03 3.08 -1.36
C SER A 134 -0.32 3.28 0.14
N GLY A 135 0.51 4.04 0.86
CA GLY A 135 0.30 4.39 2.27
C GLY A 135 1.10 3.55 3.28
N GLY A 136 2.13 2.82 2.83
CA GLY A 136 3.00 2.04 3.72
C GLY A 136 3.98 2.92 4.50
N ILE A 137 4.25 2.58 5.76
CA ILE A 137 5.27 3.22 6.62
C ILE A 137 6.06 2.11 7.31
N ASP A 138 7.40 2.16 7.26
CA ASP A 138 8.27 1.09 7.79
C ASP A 138 8.57 1.24 9.28
N ALA A 139 8.25 2.38 9.91
CA ALA A 139 8.47 2.66 11.32
C ALA A 139 7.96 1.54 12.25
N ALA A 140 6.70 1.14 12.08
CA ALA A 140 6.11 0.00 12.82
C ALA A 140 6.03 -1.31 12.01
N ALA A 141 6.68 -1.44 10.86
CA ALA A 141 6.59 -2.68 10.06
C ALA A 141 7.05 -3.93 10.84
N GLY A 142 8.05 -3.79 11.71
CA GLY A 142 8.47 -4.84 12.63
C GLY A 142 7.38 -5.22 13.64
N HIS A 143 6.64 -4.24 14.17
CA HIS A 143 5.49 -4.47 15.03
C HIS A 143 4.36 -5.17 14.27
N HIS A 144 4.04 -4.73 13.05
CA HIS A 144 2.98 -5.32 12.23
C HIS A 144 3.23 -6.80 11.95
N LEU A 145 4.48 -7.16 11.65
CA LEU A 145 4.87 -8.55 11.44
C LEU A 145 4.77 -9.39 12.73
N TYR A 146 5.14 -8.84 13.89
CA TYR A 146 5.00 -9.51 15.18
C TYR A 146 3.54 -9.66 15.65
N GLU A 147 2.68 -8.68 15.37
CA GLU A 147 1.25 -8.71 15.71
C GLU A 147 0.49 -9.65 14.76
N GLY A 148 0.69 -9.49 13.45
CA GLY A 148 -0.04 -10.24 12.43
C GLY A 148 0.47 -11.67 12.20
N ARG A 149 1.63 -12.09 12.74
CA ARG A 149 2.14 -13.47 12.55
C ARG A 149 1.19 -14.56 13.04
N TRP A 150 0.23 -14.20 13.89
CA TRP A 150 -0.78 -15.10 14.43
C TRP A 150 -1.99 -15.29 13.53
N LEU A 151 -2.11 -14.50 12.45
CA LEU A 151 -3.16 -14.69 11.44
C LEU A 151 -2.95 -16.00 10.69
N ARG A 152 -4.04 -16.76 10.54
CA ARG A 152 -4.05 -17.98 9.73
C ARG A 152 -3.84 -17.71 8.24
N ASP A 153 -4.43 -16.63 7.72
CA ASP A 153 -4.24 -16.26 6.32
C ASP A 153 -2.90 -15.58 6.13
N ARG A 154 -2.01 -16.30 5.45
CA ARG A 154 -0.63 -15.88 5.27
C ARG A 154 -0.48 -14.81 4.19
N ARG A 155 -1.45 -14.67 3.28
CA ARG A 155 -1.40 -13.73 2.15
C ARG A 155 -1.12 -12.30 2.63
N TYR A 156 -1.80 -11.87 3.70
CA TYR A 156 -1.64 -10.52 4.27
C TYR A 156 -0.19 -10.14 4.55
N LEU A 157 0.56 -11.04 5.21
CA LEU A 157 1.94 -10.78 5.59
C LEU A 157 2.98 -11.34 4.62
N ASP A 158 2.61 -12.26 3.73
CA ASP A 158 3.48 -12.66 2.61
C ASP A 158 3.61 -11.48 1.63
N ASP A 159 2.49 -10.88 1.24
CA ASP A 159 2.45 -9.69 0.37
C ASP A 159 3.13 -8.50 1.05
N TYR A 160 2.84 -8.24 2.33
CA TYR A 160 3.43 -7.10 3.06
C TYR A 160 4.95 -7.23 3.23
N LEU A 161 5.49 -8.45 3.40
CA LEU A 161 6.95 -8.64 3.41
C LEU A 161 7.54 -8.41 2.01
N ASP A 162 6.87 -8.90 0.96
CA ASP A 162 7.31 -8.70 -0.42
C ASP A 162 7.23 -7.22 -0.85
N TYR A 163 6.26 -6.46 -0.34
CA TYR A 163 6.15 -5.02 -0.51
C TYR A 163 7.43 -4.29 -0.07
N TRP A 164 7.95 -4.60 1.13
CA TRP A 164 9.18 -4.00 1.66
C TRP A 164 10.46 -4.55 1.04
N LEU A 165 10.47 -5.80 0.56
CA LEU A 165 11.68 -6.42 0.00
C LEU A 165 11.85 -6.24 -1.51
N THR A 166 10.75 -6.18 -2.26
CA THR A 166 10.74 -6.19 -3.73
C THR A 166 9.68 -5.31 -4.38
N GLY A 167 8.60 -4.99 -3.66
CA GLY A 167 7.48 -4.18 -4.15
C GLY A 167 7.77 -2.69 -4.07
N SER A 168 6.71 -1.88 -4.16
CA SER A 168 6.83 -0.43 -4.19
C SER A 168 7.42 0.17 -2.89
N GLY A 169 7.24 -0.49 -1.75
CA GLY A 169 7.88 -0.16 -0.48
C GLY A 169 9.40 -0.40 -0.44
N SER A 170 9.97 -1.12 -1.42
CA SER A 170 11.42 -1.28 -1.58
C SER A 170 12.03 -0.30 -2.59
N GLY A 171 11.17 0.53 -3.22
CA GLY A 171 11.52 1.42 -4.31
C GLY A 171 12.30 2.67 -3.86
N PRO A 172 12.88 3.41 -4.83
CA PRO A 172 13.61 4.63 -4.53
C PRO A 172 12.72 5.71 -3.95
N LYS A 173 13.27 6.52 -3.04
CA LYS A 173 12.66 7.73 -2.49
C LYS A 173 13.62 8.93 -2.55
N PRO A 174 13.11 10.17 -2.55
CA PRO A 174 13.95 11.35 -2.37
C PRO A 174 14.68 11.31 -1.03
N ALA A 175 15.99 11.59 -1.04
CA ALA A 175 16.78 11.84 0.17
C ALA A 175 16.66 13.33 0.53
N THR A 176 15.69 13.66 1.38
CA THR A 176 15.39 15.02 1.82
C THR A 176 15.17 15.04 3.32
N ASP A 177 15.35 16.19 3.95
CA ASP A 177 15.09 16.43 5.38
C ASP A 177 13.73 15.87 5.83
N ALA A 178 12.65 16.09 5.06
CA ALA A 178 11.31 15.61 5.40
C ALA A 178 11.08 14.08 5.20
N LEU A 179 11.99 13.37 4.54
CA LEU A 179 11.82 11.97 4.12
C LEU A 179 13.05 11.13 4.44
N ASN A 180 13.86 11.49 5.43
CA ASN A 180 15.17 10.89 5.73
C ASN A 180 16.19 11.08 4.60
N ASP A 181 17.09 12.04 4.80
CA ASP A 181 18.22 12.33 3.91
C ASP A 181 19.35 11.29 3.97
N ASN A 182 19.37 10.43 4.98
CA ASN A 182 20.34 9.34 5.13
C ASN A 182 20.01 8.08 4.30
N ALA A 183 18.79 8.01 3.74
CA ALA A 183 18.31 6.85 2.99
C ALA A 183 17.74 7.22 1.62
N THR A 184 17.82 6.30 0.66
CA THR A 184 17.37 6.52 -0.73
C THR A 184 16.29 5.55 -1.18
N ASP A 185 15.79 4.71 -0.29
CA ASP A 185 14.67 3.80 -0.53
C ASP A 185 13.71 3.79 0.67
N TRP A 186 12.46 3.44 0.41
CA TRP A 186 11.37 3.48 1.39
C TRP A 186 11.50 2.46 2.53
N ALA A 187 12.23 1.35 2.33
CA ALA A 187 12.40 0.29 3.34
C ALA A 187 13.53 0.59 4.35
N HIS A 188 14.17 1.74 4.22
CA HIS A 188 15.17 2.28 5.14
C HIS A 188 14.83 3.72 5.55
N GLN A 189 13.57 4.14 5.42
CA GLN A 189 13.17 5.47 5.88
C GLN A 189 13.19 5.53 7.41
N TYR A 190 12.68 4.51 8.07
CA TYR A 190 12.74 4.37 9.52
C TYR A 190 13.44 3.06 9.90
N SER A 191 14.05 3.02 11.09
CA SER A 191 14.73 1.82 11.55
C SER A 191 13.78 0.63 11.73
N PHE A 192 14.08 -0.47 11.03
CA PHE A 192 13.20 -1.64 10.88
C PHE A 192 13.98 -2.94 11.11
N TRP A 193 13.57 -3.78 12.08
CA TRP A 193 14.14 -5.12 12.36
C TRP A 193 13.54 -6.21 11.44
N ALA A 194 13.68 -6.00 10.14
CA ALA A 194 12.95 -6.73 9.10
C ALA A 194 13.17 -8.25 9.15
N VAL A 195 14.41 -8.68 9.36
CA VAL A 195 14.78 -10.09 9.25
C VAL A 195 14.38 -10.86 10.50
N ASP A 196 14.57 -10.27 11.68
CA ASP A 196 14.09 -10.83 12.94
C ASP A 196 12.57 -11.01 12.92
N ALA A 197 11.82 -9.98 12.50
CA ALA A 197 10.36 -10.05 12.43
C ALA A 197 9.88 -11.10 11.41
N ALA A 198 10.55 -11.21 10.26
CA ALA A 198 10.27 -12.26 9.27
C ALA A 198 10.49 -13.67 9.84
N VAL A 199 11.61 -13.90 10.55
CA VAL A 199 11.92 -15.18 11.21
C VAL A 199 10.95 -15.48 12.36
N ALA A 200 10.57 -14.46 13.13
CA ALA A 200 9.59 -14.56 14.20
C ALA A 200 8.23 -15.02 13.64
N ARG A 201 7.86 -14.56 12.45
CA ARG A 201 6.68 -15.04 11.72
C ARG A 201 6.83 -16.46 11.21
N ALA A 202 7.93 -16.81 10.55
CA ALA A 202 8.16 -18.19 10.08
C ALA A 202 8.19 -19.22 11.22
N SER A 203 8.59 -18.80 12.42
CA SER A 203 8.54 -19.63 13.62
C SER A 203 7.11 -19.94 14.09
N VAL A 204 6.11 -19.12 13.73
CA VAL A 204 4.68 -19.35 13.98
C VAL A 204 4.03 -20.09 12.81
N THR A 205 4.33 -19.73 11.57
CA THR A 205 3.67 -20.32 10.39
C THR A 205 4.27 -21.66 9.98
N GLY A 206 5.52 -21.91 10.32
CA GLY A 206 6.32 -23.05 9.83
C GLY A 206 6.80 -22.91 8.39
N ASP A 207 6.48 -21.81 7.68
CA ASP A 207 6.88 -21.61 6.27
C ASP A 207 8.31 -21.06 6.15
N TRP A 208 9.28 -21.90 6.49
CA TRP A 208 10.69 -21.57 6.36
C TRP A 208 11.14 -21.40 4.90
N ARG A 209 10.46 -22.09 3.97
CA ARG A 209 10.82 -22.05 2.54
C ARG A 209 10.59 -20.66 1.96
N PHE A 210 9.49 -20.01 2.34
CA PHE A 210 9.18 -18.64 1.94
C PHE A 210 10.34 -17.68 2.25
N LEU A 211 10.99 -17.80 3.42
CA LEU A 211 12.14 -16.98 3.79
C LEU A 211 13.44 -17.41 3.12
N THR A 212 13.72 -18.72 3.01
CA THR A 212 14.96 -19.18 2.36
C THR A 212 14.99 -18.79 0.89
N ASP A 213 13.83 -18.78 0.21
CA ASP A 213 13.71 -18.31 -1.17
C ASP A 213 13.97 -16.79 -1.29
N ARG A 214 13.82 -16.03 -0.20
CA ARG A 214 14.03 -14.57 -0.09
C ARG A 214 15.31 -14.20 0.66
N LEU A 215 16.15 -15.17 1.03
CA LEU A 215 17.34 -14.93 1.82
C LEU A 215 18.26 -13.83 1.22
N PRO A 216 18.50 -13.76 -0.11
CA PRO A 216 19.28 -12.67 -0.69
C PRO A 216 18.65 -11.29 -0.49
N LEU A 217 17.32 -11.18 -0.47
CA LEU A 217 16.59 -9.93 -0.30
C LEU A 217 16.62 -9.48 1.17
N LEU A 218 16.45 -10.41 2.09
CA LEU A 218 16.61 -10.17 3.53
C LEU A 218 18.04 -9.75 3.87
N ALA A 219 19.04 -10.39 3.27
CA ALA A 219 20.43 -9.98 3.39
C ALA A 219 20.66 -8.57 2.81
N ARG A 220 20.05 -8.24 1.65
CA ARG A 220 20.12 -6.89 1.08
C ARG A 220 19.57 -5.84 2.04
N GLN A 221 18.46 -6.12 2.73
CA GLN A 221 17.92 -5.21 3.74
C GLN A 221 19.00 -4.93 4.80
N TYR A 222 19.52 -5.96 5.47
CA TYR A 222 20.53 -5.81 6.53
C TYR A 222 21.79 -5.05 6.05
N GLU A 223 22.28 -5.38 4.85
CA GLU A 223 23.47 -4.71 4.30
C GLU A 223 23.18 -3.26 3.90
N GLY A 224 21.92 -2.88 3.65
CA GLY A 224 21.50 -1.51 3.39
C GLY A 224 21.79 -0.59 4.58
N TRP A 225 21.34 -0.97 5.78
CA TRP A 225 21.70 -0.27 7.02
C TRP A 225 23.20 -0.21 7.25
N LYS A 226 23.93 -1.29 6.93
CA LYS A 226 25.39 -1.31 7.10
C LYS A 226 26.11 -0.36 6.15
N ALA A 227 25.57 -0.17 4.95
CA ALA A 227 26.17 0.73 3.95
C ALA A 227 26.04 2.21 4.34
N THR A 228 24.93 2.60 4.97
CA THR A 228 24.62 4.02 5.27
C THR A 228 24.87 4.39 6.74
N ASN A 229 24.54 3.49 7.67
CA ASN A 229 24.39 3.79 9.10
C ASN A 229 25.40 3.09 10.01
N PHE A 230 26.50 2.52 9.48
CA PHE A 230 27.49 1.81 10.31
C PHE A 230 28.83 2.56 10.47
N ASP A 231 29.25 2.82 11.70
CA ASP A 231 30.58 3.32 12.04
C ASP A 231 31.53 2.13 12.28
N ALA A 232 32.37 1.83 11.30
CA ALA A 232 33.34 0.74 11.38
C ALA A 232 34.42 0.94 12.46
N ALA A 233 34.75 2.19 12.84
CA ALA A 233 35.74 2.46 13.86
C ALA A 233 35.24 2.11 15.26
N ARG A 234 33.94 2.29 15.51
CA ARG A 234 33.28 1.93 16.78
C ARG A 234 32.62 0.55 16.76
N GLY A 235 32.34 0.01 15.57
CA GLY A 235 31.63 -1.25 15.40
C GLY A 235 30.14 -1.15 15.76
N LEU A 236 29.54 0.02 15.58
CA LEU A 236 28.16 0.33 15.94
C LEU A 236 27.41 0.97 14.79
N TYR A 237 26.10 0.75 14.76
CA TYR A 237 25.18 1.50 13.94
C TYR A 237 24.82 2.83 14.61
N TRP A 238 24.65 3.88 13.82
CA TRP A 238 24.19 5.19 14.25
C TRP A 238 22.85 5.52 13.60
N GLN A 239 22.04 6.32 14.28
CA GLN A 239 20.75 6.79 13.77
C GLN A 239 20.40 8.16 14.38
N THR A 240 19.60 8.93 13.66
CA THR A 240 19.00 10.19 14.11
C THR A 240 17.63 9.88 14.76
N PRO A 241 17.29 10.41 15.95
CA PRO A 241 16.08 10.03 16.69
C PRO A 241 14.76 10.02 15.88
N VAL A 242 14.51 11.03 15.05
CA VAL A 242 13.32 11.05 14.16
C VAL A 242 13.26 9.89 13.17
N TRP A 243 14.41 9.37 12.73
CA TRP A 243 14.50 8.20 11.82
C TRP A 243 14.43 6.86 12.56
N ASP A 244 14.34 6.87 13.89
CA ASP A 244 13.79 5.76 14.69
C ASP A 244 12.27 5.91 14.90
N ALA A 245 11.63 6.90 14.26
CA ALA A 245 10.27 7.36 14.53
C ALA A 245 10.09 7.89 15.97
N MET A 246 11.12 8.57 16.51
CA MET A 246 11.17 9.09 17.87
C MET A 246 11.73 10.51 17.92
N GLU A 247 11.03 11.48 17.33
CA GLU A 247 11.42 12.90 17.35
C GLU A 247 11.31 13.53 18.75
N PHE A 248 12.05 14.62 19.00
CA PHE A 248 12.05 15.32 20.29
C PHE A 248 12.26 14.40 21.51
N THR A 249 13.23 13.49 21.50
CA THR A 249 13.56 12.72 22.70
C THR A 249 14.45 13.54 23.64
N ALA A 250 14.71 13.04 24.85
CA ALA A 250 15.69 13.66 25.75
C ALA A 250 17.08 13.77 25.10
N SER A 251 17.45 12.81 24.26
CA SER A 251 18.65 12.88 23.42
C SER A 251 18.59 13.99 22.36
N SER A 252 17.43 14.24 21.74
CA SER A 252 17.27 15.29 20.72
C SER A 252 17.44 16.69 21.30
N TYR A 253 16.88 16.96 22.49
CA TYR A 253 17.04 18.24 23.18
C TYR A 253 18.46 18.56 23.65
N GLN A 254 19.35 17.56 23.65
CA GLN A 254 20.77 17.71 23.93
C GLN A 254 21.60 17.89 22.64
N SER A 255 20.94 18.21 21.52
CA SER A 255 21.56 18.56 20.24
C SER A 255 21.10 19.94 19.75
N ASP A 256 21.73 20.45 18.69
CA ASP A 256 21.38 21.75 18.09
C ASP A 256 20.08 21.69 17.26
N ASP A 257 19.54 20.49 17.00
CA ASP A 257 18.27 20.27 16.29
C ASP A 257 17.33 19.41 17.16
N PRO A 258 16.46 20.03 17.99
CA PRO A 258 15.56 19.28 18.86
C PRO A 258 14.53 18.42 18.13
N TYR A 259 14.15 18.74 16.88
CA TYR A 259 13.15 17.98 16.14
C TYR A 259 13.77 16.66 15.66
N HIS A 260 14.79 16.74 14.81
CA HIS A 260 15.45 15.54 14.30
C HIS A 260 16.22 14.82 15.42
N GLY A 261 16.93 15.59 16.22
CA GLY A 261 18.03 15.15 17.08
C GLY A 261 19.36 15.06 16.33
N GLY A 262 20.44 14.84 17.06
CA GLY A 262 21.76 14.59 16.48
C GLY A 262 22.00 13.11 16.15
N ASP A 263 22.84 12.87 15.14
CA ASP A 263 23.35 11.52 14.85
C ASP A 263 24.06 10.92 16.07
N GLY A 264 23.66 9.71 16.44
CA GLY A 264 24.33 8.99 17.52
C GLY A 264 24.12 7.49 17.49
N PHE A 265 24.92 6.80 18.28
CA PHE A 265 24.81 5.37 18.56
C PHE A 265 23.68 5.16 19.56
N ARG A 266 22.60 4.55 19.08
CA ARG A 266 21.36 4.37 19.83
C ARG A 266 21.12 2.90 20.17
N PRO A 267 20.59 2.56 21.36
CA PRO A 267 20.19 1.20 21.69
C PRO A 267 19.17 0.59 20.70
N THR A 268 18.39 1.41 19.99
CA THR A 268 17.42 1.03 18.94
C THR A 268 18.05 0.23 17.80
N ILE A 269 18.61 0.91 16.80
CA ILE A 269 19.12 0.29 15.57
C ILE A 269 20.21 -0.75 15.85
N ASN A 270 21.00 -0.59 16.92
CA ASN A 270 22.00 -1.61 17.30
C ASN A 270 21.36 -2.91 17.80
N ALA A 271 20.27 -2.84 18.57
CA ALA A 271 19.54 -4.03 18.98
C ALA A 271 18.77 -4.66 17.80
N TYR A 272 18.17 -3.83 16.93
CA TYR A 272 17.49 -4.30 15.71
C TYR A 272 18.45 -5.07 14.79
N GLN A 273 19.60 -4.49 14.47
CA GLN A 273 20.60 -5.12 13.61
C GLN A 273 21.27 -6.33 14.27
N TYR A 274 21.35 -6.39 15.60
CA TYR A 274 21.75 -7.61 16.31
C TYR A 274 20.73 -8.74 16.11
N GLY A 275 19.43 -8.43 16.25
CA GLY A 275 18.34 -9.36 15.96
C GLY A 275 18.40 -9.88 14.53
N ASP A 276 18.49 -8.97 13.56
CA ASP A 276 18.56 -9.30 12.14
C ASP A 276 19.78 -10.18 11.80
N ALA A 277 20.96 -9.87 12.35
CA ALA A 277 22.14 -10.70 12.15
C ALA A 277 21.94 -12.12 12.71
N ARG A 278 21.35 -12.28 13.90
CA ARG A 278 21.04 -13.63 14.44
C ARG A 278 20.01 -14.37 13.61
N ALA A 279 19.00 -13.66 13.11
CA ALA A 279 17.97 -14.20 12.24
C ALA A 279 18.56 -14.67 10.89
N LEU A 280 19.42 -13.86 10.27
CA LEU A 280 20.17 -14.24 9.06
C LEU A 280 21.06 -15.46 9.31
N ALA A 281 21.75 -15.53 10.45
CA ALA A 281 22.57 -16.69 10.77
C ALA A 281 21.73 -17.99 10.87
N LEU A 282 20.54 -17.91 11.47
CA LEU A 282 19.59 -19.03 11.51
C LEU A 282 19.13 -19.42 10.09
N LEU A 283 18.76 -18.46 9.25
CA LEU A 283 18.31 -18.74 7.88
C LEU A 283 19.43 -19.30 7.01
N SER A 284 20.65 -18.77 7.11
CA SER A 284 21.83 -19.29 6.40
C SER A 284 22.14 -20.73 6.79
N ARG A 285 22.07 -21.09 8.09
CA ARG A 285 22.18 -22.49 8.53
C ARG A 285 21.13 -23.38 7.89
N ARG A 286 19.87 -22.91 7.84
CA ARG A 286 18.76 -23.65 7.21
C ARG A 286 18.94 -23.83 5.71
N ALA A 287 19.51 -22.83 5.04
CA ALA A 287 19.85 -22.89 3.62
C ALA A 287 21.12 -23.71 3.33
N GLY A 288 21.84 -24.18 4.36
CA GLY A 288 23.09 -24.92 4.22
C GLY A 288 24.34 -24.06 4.03
N ASP A 289 24.22 -22.72 4.12
CA ASP A 289 25.34 -21.79 4.04
C ASP A 289 25.94 -21.52 5.42
N ASN A 290 26.77 -22.45 5.88
CA ASN A 290 27.45 -22.34 7.18
C ASN A 290 28.47 -21.18 7.23
N ALA A 291 29.00 -20.74 6.08
CA ALA A 291 29.96 -19.64 6.02
C ALA A 291 29.26 -18.30 6.28
N ALA A 292 28.14 -18.05 5.59
CA ALA A 292 27.30 -16.88 5.86
C ALA A 292 26.75 -16.91 7.29
N ALA A 293 26.33 -18.08 7.79
CA ALA A 293 25.88 -18.20 9.17
C ALA A 293 26.95 -17.79 10.19
N THR A 294 28.17 -18.31 10.02
CA THR A 294 29.32 -17.97 10.89
C THR A 294 29.65 -16.48 10.81
N ARG A 295 29.56 -15.88 9.61
CA ARG A 295 29.74 -14.44 9.43
C ARG A 295 28.73 -13.65 10.27
N TYR A 296 27.44 -13.92 10.11
CA TYR A 296 26.40 -13.17 10.81
C TYR A 296 26.41 -13.40 12.33
N ASP A 297 26.70 -14.61 12.82
CA ASP A 297 26.92 -14.85 14.25
C ASP A 297 28.10 -14.01 14.79
N THR A 298 29.18 -13.91 14.01
CA THR A 298 30.36 -13.11 14.37
C THR A 298 30.02 -11.62 14.40
N GLU A 299 29.30 -11.11 13.40
CA GLU A 299 28.86 -9.72 13.37
C GLU A 299 27.94 -9.39 14.56
N ALA A 300 26.98 -10.26 14.88
CA ALA A 300 26.13 -10.11 16.06
C ALA A 300 26.95 -10.08 17.36
N ALA A 301 27.91 -10.99 17.54
CA ALA A 301 28.77 -11.01 18.73
C ALA A 301 29.65 -9.76 18.85
N GLN A 302 30.16 -9.24 17.73
CA GLN A 302 30.93 -8.00 17.70
C GLN A 302 30.06 -6.80 18.07
N LEU A 303 28.84 -6.72 17.52
CA LEU A 303 27.88 -5.66 17.79
C LEU A 303 27.43 -5.64 19.26
N GLN A 304 27.18 -6.81 19.84
CA GLN A 304 26.90 -6.98 21.27
C GLN A 304 28.05 -6.41 22.11
N LYS A 305 29.29 -6.82 21.83
CA LYS A 305 30.48 -6.34 22.56
C LYS A 305 30.67 -4.82 22.42
N ALA A 306 30.48 -4.28 21.23
CA ALA A 306 30.59 -2.84 20.99
C ALA A 306 29.53 -2.07 21.77
N SER A 307 28.29 -2.58 21.79
CA SER A 307 27.18 -1.96 22.53
C SER A 307 27.39 -2.00 24.04
N GLU A 308 27.91 -3.12 24.59
CA GLU A 308 28.32 -3.17 26.00
C GLU A 308 29.43 -2.18 26.34
N THR A 309 30.33 -1.92 25.39
CA THR A 309 31.47 -1.02 25.63
C THR A 309 31.04 0.45 25.59
N VAL A 310 30.16 0.80 24.66
CA VAL A 310 29.84 2.19 24.34
C VAL A 310 28.50 2.63 24.91
N LEU A 311 27.45 1.81 24.80
CA LEU A 311 26.09 2.22 25.14
C LEU A 311 25.73 1.93 26.61
N TRP A 312 26.30 0.88 27.20
CA TRP A 312 26.09 0.57 28.61
C TRP A 312 26.83 1.56 29.53
N ASP A 313 26.07 2.20 30.41
CA ASP A 313 26.60 3.05 31.48
C ASP A 313 26.66 2.25 32.80
N PRO A 314 27.85 1.82 33.26
CA PRO A 314 27.96 1.06 34.50
C PRO A 314 27.63 1.89 35.75
N THR A 315 27.75 3.22 35.69
CA THR A 315 27.44 4.10 36.84
C THR A 315 25.94 4.15 37.11
N THR A 316 25.13 4.13 36.06
CA THR A 316 23.68 4.19 36.16
C THR A 316 22.98 2.86 35.86
N SER A 317 23.76 1.84 35.50
CA SER A 317 23.33 0.48 35.12
C SER A 317 22.25 0.50 34.05
N PHE A 318 22.51 1.19 32.93
CA PHE A 318 21.53 1.37 31.87
C PHE A 318 22.17 1.60 30.49
N TYR A 319 21.53 1.16 29.41
CA TYR A 319 21.95 1.49 28.03
C TYR A 319 21.42 2.86 27.63
N LYS A 320 22.28 3.72 27.08
CA LYS A 320 21.94 5.11 26.74
C LYS A 320 22.42 5.49 25.34
N HIS A 321 21.79 6.51 24.77
CA HIS A 321 22.28 7.17 23.57
C HIS A 321 23.69 7.73 23.78
N VAL A 322 24.55 7.59 22.76
CA VAL A 322 25.87 8.22 22.70
C VAL A 322 25.98 8.95 21.37
N THR A 323 26.23 10.25 21.40
CA THR A 323 26.40 11.08 20.20
C THR A 323 27.61 10.64 19.36
N LYS A 324 27.68 11.01 18.07
CA LYS A 324 28.80 10.61 17.19
C LYS A 324 30.19 11.05 17.67
N ASP A 325 30.29 12.15 18.41
CA ASP A 325 31.54 12.62 19.03
C ASP A 325 31.90 11.85 20.32
N GLY A 326 31.02 10.98 20.80
CA GLY A 326 31.27 10.05 21.90
C GLY A 326 30.72 10.52 23.26
N GLN A 327 29.90 11.56 23.30
CA GLN A 327 29.25 12.01 24.52
C GLN A 327 28.01 11.16 24.81
N ARG A 328 28.00 10.51 25.97
CA ARG A 328 26.82 9.80 26.47
C ARG A 328 25.86 10.78 27.12
N ILE A 329 24.57 10.68 26.82
CA ILE A 329 23.56 11.50 27.48
C ILE A 329 23.43 11.11 28.96
N ALA A 330 22.98 12.05 29.79
CA ALA A 330 22.78 11.80 31.22
C ALA A 330 21.55 10.91 31.47
N ASP A 331 20.52 11.09 30.66
CA ASP A 331 19.17 10.57 30.87
C ASP A 331 19.01 9.11 30.42
N ARG A 332 18.04 8.42 31.03
CA ARG A 332 17.55 7.12 30.59
C ARG A 332 16.30 7.30 29.74
N GLU A 333 16.33 6.68 28.57
CA GLU A 333 15.19 6.58 27.65
C GLU A 333 14.77 5.11 27.55
N LEU A 334 13.48 4.84 27.32
CA LEU A 334 12.91 3.49 27.34
C LEU A 334 13.55 2.56 26.31
N ILE A 335 14.13 3.12 25.23
CA ILE A 335 14.94 2.42 24.24
C ILE A 335 16.10 1.63 24.85
N GLY A 336 16.56 1.98 26.05
CA GLY A 336 17.60 1.25 26.77
C GLY A 336 17.21 -0.18 27.16
N TYR A 337 15.92 -0.56 27.07
CA TYR A 337 15.46 -1.94 27.24
C TYR A 337 15.49 -2.78 25.96
N LEU A 338 15.67 -2.18 24.78
CA LEU A 338 15.65 -2.90 23.49
C LEU A 338 16.69 -4.01 23.35
N PRO A 339 17.90 -3.93 23.95
CA PRO A 339 18.81 -5.08 23.95
C PRO A 339 18.20 -6.38 24.51
N TRP A 340 17.22 -6.34 25.42
CA TRP A 340 16.53 -7.55 25.89
C TRP A 340 15.47 -8.07 24.92
N TYR A 341 14.94 -7.24 24.01
CA TYR A 341 14.01 -7.66 22.96
C TYR A 341 14.63 -8.76 22.07
N PHE A 342 15.94 -8.65 21.78
CA PHE A 342 16.64 -9.56 20.86
C PHE A 342 17.62 -10.52 21.57
N HIS A 343 17.53 -10.62 22.90
CA HIS A 343 18.46 -11.37 23.76
C HIS A 343 19.93 -10.92 23.62
N MET A 344 20.15 -9.64 23.38
CA MET A 344 21.47 -9.01 23.24
C MET A 344 22.08 -8.63 24.59
N ALA A 345 21.28 -8.19 25.56
CA ALA A 345 21.79 -7.78 26.87
C ALA A 345 22.42 -8.96 27.62
N PRO A 346 23.60 -8.83 28.24
CA PRO A 346 24.13 -9.81 29.17
C PRO A 346 23.27 -9.94 30.44
N MET A 347 23.19 -11.14 31.02
CA MET A 347 22.34 -11.42 32.19
C MET A 347 22.65 -10.54 33.42
N GLN A 348 23.91 -10.13 33.61
CA GLN A 348 24.33 -9.29 34.72
C GLN A 348 23.76 -7.87 34.69
N ASN A 349 23.25 -7.43 33.53
CA ASN A 349 22.71 -6.08 33.36
C ASN A 349 21.26 -5.94 33.86
N SER A 350 20.69 -7.01 34.43
CA SER A 350 19.28 -7.06 34.89
C SER A 350 18.91 -5.98 35.93
N ALA A 351 19.87 -5.33 36.57
CA ALA A 351 19.63 -4.21 37.49
C ALA A 351 18.93 -3.00 36.80
N ALA A 352 19.07 -2.86 35.48
CA ALA A 352 18.39 -1.82 34.70
C ALA A 352 16.85 -1.86 34.86
N TRP A 353 16.27 -3.04 35.05
CA TRP A 353 14.83 -3.22 35.22
C TRP A 353 14.26 -2.59 36.49
N ALA A 354 15.11 -2.21 37.45
CA ALA A 354 14.67 -1.46 38.63
C ALA A 354 14.02 -0.12 38.24
N GLN A 355 14.49 0.50 37.15
CA GLN A 355 14.02 1.80 36.70
C GLN A 355 12.61 1.75 36.11
N LEU A 356 12.15 0.60 35.61
CA LEU A 356 10.80 0.45 35.08
C LEU A 356 9.73 0.59 36.17
N LYS A 357 10.09 0.28 37.42
CA LYS A 357 9.19 0.30 38.59
C LYS A 357 9.38 1.54 39.47
N ASP A 358 10.42 2.30 39.20
CA ASP A 358 10.76 3.48 39.98
C ASP A 358 9.84 4.65 39.57
N PRO A 359 9.11 5.30 40.51
CA PRO A 359 8.28 6.47 40.23
C PRO A 359 9.05 7.69 39.73
N GLN A 360 10.38 7.70 39.85
CA GLN A 360 11.26 8.70 39.24
C GLN A 360 12.00 8.15 38.02
N GLY A 361 11.90 6.84 37.77
CA GLY A 361 12.30 6.17 36.55
C GLY A 361 11.17 6.24 35.52
N PHE A 362 10.65 5.10 35.09
CA PHE A 362 9.63 5.04 34.02
C PHE A 362 8.20 4.79 34.52
N ALA A 363 8.00 4.52 35.82
CA ALA A 363 6.69 4.15 36.34
C ALA A 363 5.72 5.35 36.33
N ALA A 364 4.57 5.16 35.71
CA ALA A 364 3.47 6.13 35.63
C ALA A 364 2.12 5.41 35.57
N THR A 365 1.03 6.15 35.84
CA THR A 365 -0.34 5.59 35.88
C THR A 365 -0.77 5.04 34.53
N TYR A 366 -0.54 5.81 33.46
CA TYR A 366 -0.87 5.46 32.08
C TYR A 366 0.40 5.25 31.26
N GLY A 367 1.37 4.54 31.85
CA GLY A 367 2.73 4.40 31.31
C GLY A 367 3.28 2.98 31.39
N PRO A 368 4.46 2.79 30.78
CA PRO A 368 5.66 3.51 31.14
C PRO A 368 5.91 4.78 30.31
N THR A 369 6.69 5.71 30.85
CA THR A 369 7.15 6.93 30.15
C THR A 369 8.30 6.62 29.19
N THR A 370 8.41 7.35 28.08
CA THR A 370 9.55 7.15 27.14
C THR A 370 10.89 7.69 27.66
N THR A 371 10.85 8.65 28.59
CA THR A 371 12.02 9.20 29.30
C THR A 371 11.83 9.06 30.80
N GLU A 372 12.92 8.85 31.55
CA GLU A 372 12.84 8.82 33.01
C GLU A 372 12.31 10.14 33.60
N ARG A 373 11.41 10.04 34.57
CA ARG A 373 10.69 11.19 35.14
C ARG A 373 11.58 12.18 35.88
N ARG A 374 12.78 11.76 36.30
CA ARG A 374 13.80 12.62 36.92
C ARG A 374 14.62 13.44 35.92
N SER A 375 14.45 13.19 34.62
CA SER A 375 15.12 13.96 33.57
C SER A 375 14.63 15.41 33.58
N PRO A 376 15.49 16.42 33.37
CA PRO A 376 15.04 17.79 33.11
C PRO A 376 14.23 17.92 31.81
N TRP A 377 14.30 16.93 30.91
CA TRP A 377 13.57 16.88 29.65
C TRP A 377 12.24 16.13 29.77
N PHE A 378 11.90 15.58 30.93
CA PHE A 378 10.65 14.85 31.11
C PHE A 378 9.44 15.74 30.77
N MET A 379 8.66 15.35 29.76
CA MET A 379 7.47 16.08 29.26
C MET A 379 7.77 17.53 28.82
N HIS A 380 9.00 17.83 28.39
CA HIS A 380 9.40 19.15 27.94
C HIS A 380 8.67 19.56 26.65
N ASP A 381 7.80 20.57 26.73
CA ASP A 381 6.97 21.01 25.62
C ASP A 381 6.04 19.94 25.01
N ALA A 382 5.85 18.79 25.67
CA ALA A 382 5.01 17.68 25.19
C ALA A 382 3.53 18.04 25.01
N LEU A 383 3.08 19.18 25.57
CA LEU A 383 1.73 19.71 25.38
C LEU A 383 1.68 20.87 24.36
N SER A 384 2.84 21.25 23.80
CA SER A 384 3.02 22.35 22.84
C SER A 384 3.10 21.80 21.41
N GLY A 385 2.15 20.94 21.03
CA GLY A 385 2.07 20.27 19.74
C GLY A 385 2.60 18.84 19.73
N CYS A 386 2.39 18.16 18.61
CA CYS A 386 2.88 16.81 18.32
C CYS A 386 4.25 16.88 17.60
N CYS A 387 5.10 15.85 17.64
CA CYS A 387 4.90 14.56 18.30
C CYS A 387 6.10 14.18 19.19
N ARG A 388 6.07 14.54 20.49
CA ARG A 388 7.27 14.44 21.34
C ARG A 388 7.44 13.13 22.10
N TRP A 389 8.68 12.62 22.14
CA TRP A 389 9.08 11.35 22.74
C TRP A 389 9.88 11.48 24.04
N ASP A 390 9.79 12.62 24.71
CA ASP A 390 10.57 12.98 25.90
C ASP A 390 9.88 12.68 27.24
N GLY A 391 8.81 11.89 27.26
CA GLY A 391 8.07 11.64 28.49
C GLY A 391 6.72 10.93 28.31
N PRO A 392 5.90 11.29 27.30
CA PRO A 392 4.60 10.65 27.10
C PRO A 392 4.69 9.13 27.00
N SER A 393 3.60 8.44 27.33
CA SER A 393 3.55 7.00 27.08
C SER A 393 3.17 6.74 25.63
N TRP A 394 4.09 6.11 24.91
CA TRP A 394 3.89 5.70 23.52
C TRP A 394 3.61 4.20 23.47
N PRO A 395 2.49 3.74 22.87
CA PRO A 395 2.20 2.32 22.65
C PRO A 395 3.34 1.58 21.94
N PHE A 396 4.01 2.23 20.99
CA PHE A 396 5.20 1.73 20.29
C PHE A 396 6.27 1.26 21.29
N ALA A 397 6.83 2.18 22.08
CA ALA A 397 7.91 1.88 23.03
C ALA A 397 7.44 1.02 24.21
N THR A 398 6.19 1.17 24.64
CA THR A 398 5.57 0.33 25.68
C THR A 398 5.55 -1.14 25.24
N SER A 399 5.14 -1.40 24.00
CA SER A 399 5.07 -2.76 23.46
C SER A 399 6.46 -3.38 23.28
N GLN A 400 7.45 -2.61 22.83
CA GLN A 400 8.85 -3.03 22.78
C GLN A 400 9.39 -3.43 24.17
N THR A 401 9.09 -2.61 25.18
CA THR A 401 9.49 -2.85 26.58
C THR A 401 8.83 -4.09 27.16
N LEU A 402 7.55 -4.32 26.87
CA LEU A 402 6.83 -5.52 27.31
C LEU A 402 7.37 -6.79 26.64
N THR A 403 7.74 -6.76 25.36
CA THR A 403 8.41 -7.90 24.70
C THR A 403 9.78 -8.17 25.34
N ALA A 404 10.59 -7.13 25.54
CA ALA A 404 11.87 -7.23 26.21
C ALA A 404 11.75 -7.80 27.64
N LEU A 405 10.74 -7.37 28.40
CA LEU A 405 10.46 -7.85 29.74
C LEU A 405 10.00 -9.32 29.73
N ALA A 406 9.16 -9.71 28.78
CA ALA A 406 8.76 -11.11 28.62
C ALA A 406 10.00 -12.00 28.40
N ASN A 407 10.92 -11.58 27.53
CA ASN A 407 12.18 -12.30 27.30
C ASN A 407 13.06 -12.37 28.57
N GLN A 408 13.18 -11.27 29.32
CA GLN A 408 13.90 -11.26 30.60
C GLN A 408 13.33 -12.27 31.61
N LEU A 409 12.02 -12.47 31.64
CA LEU A 409 11.38 -13.36 32.60
C LEU A 409 11.36 -14.82 32.13
N LEU A 410 11.35 -15.06 30.81
CA LEU A 410 11.18 -16.39 30.24
C LEU A 410 12.47 -17.05 29.77
N ASP A 411 13.44 -16.26 29.30
CA ASP A 411 14.60 -16.75 28.57
C ASP A 411 15.93 -16.43 29.26
N TYR A 412 15.92 -15.53 30.26
CA TYR A 412 17.08 -15.23 31.09
C TYR A 412 17.03 -15.97 32.44
N PRO A 413 18.19 -16.16 33.11
CA PRO A 413 18.22 -16.68 34.47
C PRO A 413 17.37 -15.85 35.42
N ALA A 414 16.76 -16.53 36.40
CA ALA A 414 15.96 -15.88 37.43
C ALA A 414 16.76 -14.81 38.18
N GLN A 415 16.11 -13.67 38.45
CA GLN A 415 16.67 -12.52 39.15
C GLN A 415 15.60 -11.87 40.04
N SER A 416 15.98 -10.99 40.96
CA SER A 416 15.11 -10.44 42.01
C SER A 416 14.65 -8.98 41.78
N THR A 417 15.14 -8.32 40.74
CA THR A 417 14.85 -6.93 40.39
C THR A 417 13.43 -6.75 39.84
N ILE A 418 12.99 -7.63 38.94
CA ILE A 418 11.67 -7.59 38.30
C ILE A 418 11.07 -8.99 38.18
N GLY A 419 9.75 -9.14 38.28
CA GLY A 419 9.08 -10.44 38.28
C GLY A 419 7.80 -10.50 37.45
N VAL A 420 7.16 -11.68 37.43
CA VAL A 420 5.91 -11.94 36.70
C VAL A 420 4.79 -10.96 37.08
N ALA A 421 4.65 -10.64 38.37
CA ALA A 421 3.64 -9.69 38.82
C ALA A 421 3.85 -8.28 38.21
N ASP A 422 5.10 -7.87 38.00
CA ASP A 422 5.43 -6.58 37.39
C ASP A 422 5.05 -6.56 35.91
N TYR A 423 5.33 -7.65 35.18
CA TYR A 423 4.90 -7.81 33.78
C TYR A 423 3.38 -7.76 33.62
N VAL A 424 2.64 -8.51 34.45
CA VAL A 424 1.17 -8.55 34.40
C VAL A 424 0.57 -7.19 34.75
N THR A 425 1.14 -6.50 35.74
CA THR A 425 0.70 -5.13 36.10
C THR A 425 0.93 -4.16 34.95
N LEU A 426 2.09 -4.22 34.30
CA LEU A 426 2.41 -3.34 33.17
C LEU A 426 1.51 -3.64 31.95
N LEU A 427 1.25 -4.91 31.66
CA LEU A 427 0.34 -5.30 30.57
C LEU A 427 -1.11 -4.89 30.87
N HIS A 428 -1.57 -5.03 32.12
CA HIS A 428 -2.87 -4.53 32.55
C HIS A 428 -2.96 -3.01 32.37
N ASN A 429 -1.96 -2.26 32.85
CA ASN A 429 -1.93 -0.81 32.70
C ASN A 429 -1.94 -0.41 31.22
N TYR A 430 -1.14 -1.07 30.38
CA TYR A 430 -1.16 -0.81 28.94
C TYR A 430 -2.52 -1.12 28.29
N ALA A 431 -3.22 -2.16 28.77
CA ALA A 431 -4.59 -2.46 28.34
C ALA A 431 -5.57 -1.37 28.80
N ALA A 432 -5.40 -0.83 30.00
CA ALA A 432 -6.23 0.21 30.60
C ALA A 432 -5.99 1.59 29.98
N THR A 433 -4.75 1.91 29.58
CA THR A 433 -4.40 3.13 28.84
C THR A 433 -5.06 3.17 27.46
N GLN A 434 -5.36 2.02 26.86
CA GLN A 434 -6.04 1.92 25.57
C GLN A 434 -7.54 2.16 25.69
N ARG A 435 -7.93 3.28 26.30
CA ARG A 435 -9.31 3.71 26.50
C ARG A 435 -9.49 5.18 26.15
N LYS A 436 -10.69 5.53 25.71
CA LYS A 436 -11.19 6.92 25.60
C LYS A 436 -12.63 6.91 26.08
N ASN A 437 -12.92 7.67 27.13
CA ASN A 437 -14.23 7.65 27.81
C ASN A 437 -14.65 6.23 28.25
N GLY A 438 -13.71 5.43 28.75
CA GLY A 438 -13.94 4.06 29.21
C GLY A 438 -14.14 3.00 28.10
N THR A 439 -14.11 3.38 26.83
CA THR A 439 -14.24 2.46 25.68
C THR A 439 -12.87 2.16 25.07
N PRO A 440 -12.57 0.93 24.61
CA PRO A 440 -11.33 0.63 23.89
C PRO A 440 -11.01 1.63 22.78
N TYR A 441 -9.81 2.20 22.83
CA TYR A 441 -9.32 3.24 21.93
C TYR A 441 -7.79 3.31 22.00
N VAL A 442 -7.11 3.43 20.86
CA VAL A 442 -5.68 3.69 20.77
C VAL A 442 -5.46 4.89 19.83
N ALA A 443 -4.61 5.81 20.28
CA ALA A 443 -4.05 6.88 19.46
C ALA A 443 -2.53 6.90 19.60
N GLU A 444 -1.87 8.00 19.22
CA GLU A 444 -0.41 8.04 19.08
C GLU A 444 0.31 8.02 20.43
N ALA A 445 -0.05 8.91 21.37
CA ALA A 445 0.54 8.93 22.71
C ALA A 445 -0.42 9.39 23.81
N HIS A 446 -0.20 8.86 25.00
CA HIS A 446 -1.01 9.12 26.18
C HIS A 446 -0.24 9.95 27.23
N HIS A 447 -0.95 10.85 27.93
CA HIS A 447 -0.35 11.56 29.06
C HIS A 447 -0.01 10.55 30.16
N PRO A 448 1.19 10.58 30.78
CA PRO A 448 1.60 9.52 31.70
C PRO A 448 0.82 9.53 33.04
N ASP A 449 0.29 10.69 33.44
CA ASP A 449 -0.39 10.87 34.74
C ASP A 449 -1.90 11.23 34.62
N GLU A 450 -2.38 11.62 33.44
CA GLU A 450 -3.76 12.08 33.22
C GLU A 450 -4.45 11.12 32.26
N ASP A 451 -5.74 10.85 32.47
CA ASP A 451 -6.55 9.96 31.62
C ASP A 451 -6.95 10.65 30.31
N ARG A 452 -5.97 10.91 29.44
CA ARG A 452 -6.20 11.46 28.11
C ARG A 452 -5.05 11.14 27.14
N TRP A 453 -5.44 10.89 25.90
CA TRP A 453 -4.56 10.96 24.73
C TRP A 453 -4.17 12.42 24.45
N ILE A 454 -2.92 12.65 24.05
CA ILE A 454 -2.38 14.00 23.84
C ILE A 454 -1.95 14.28 22.40
N TYR A 455 -1.79 13.23 21.60
CA TYR A 455 -1.59 13.26 20.15
C TYR A 455 -2.74 12.44 19.53
N ASP A 456 -3.88 13.10 19.41
CA ASP A 456 -5.19 12.50 19.13
C ASP A 456 -5.97 13.38 18.15
N GLY A 457 -5.46 13.47 16.92
CA GLY A 457 -6.03 14.24 15.84
C GLY A 457 -7.20 13.51 15.19
N ALA A 458 -8.34 14.20 15.04
CA ALA A 458 -9.53 13.61 14.44
C ALA A 458 -9.33 13.25 12.97
N GLY A 459 -9.67 12.02 12.59
CA GLY A 459 -9.48 11.48 11.24
C GLY A 459 -8.02 11.14 10.92
N HIS A 460 -7.19 11.01 11.95
CA HIS A 460 -5.77 10.76 11.84
C HIS A 460 -5.33 9.70 12.85
N SER A 461 -5.50 9.97 14.15
CA SER A 461 -4.92 9.15 15.22
C SER A 461 -5.83 8.01 15.69
N GLU A 462 -7.10 7.95 15.25
CA GLU A 462 -8.02 6.87 15.63
C GLU A 462 -7.50 5.50 15.18
N ASP A 463 -7.55 4.53 16.09
CA ASP A 463 -7.18 3.13 15.83
C ASP A 463 -5.74 2.96 15.31
N TYR A 464 -4.85 3.86 15.72
CA TYR A 464 -3.46 3.92 15.27
C TYR A 464 -2.70 2.60 15.43
N ASN A 465 -2.22 2.06 14.31
CA ASN A 465 -1.56 0.77 14.26
C ASN A 465 -0.04 0.94 14.30
N HIS A 466 0.50 1.31 15.47
CA HIS A 466 1.93 1.61 15.65
C HIS A 466 2.54 0.85 16.85
N SER A 467 2.01 -0.33 17.19
CA SER A 467 2.45 -1.11 18.35
C SER A 467 1.98 -2.55 18.30
N THR A 468 2.56 -3.44 19.10
CA THR A 468 1.97 -4.77 19.37
C THR A 468 1.14 -4.77 20.67
N TYR A 469 0.17 -5.68 20.74
CA TYR A 469 -0.58 -5.99 21.94
C TYR A 469 -1.02 -7.46 21.98
N THR A 470 -1.64 -7.96 20.92
CA THR A 470 -2.08 -9.35 20.83
C THR A 470 -0.90 -10.32 20.92
N ASP A 471 0.25 -9.95 20.35
CA ASP A 471 1.49 -10.71 20.48
C ASP A 471 1.99 -10.80 21.93
N LEU A 472 1.82 -9.74 22.71
CA LEU A 472 2.20 -9.72 24.13
C LEU A 472 1.31 -10.66 24.94
N VAL A 473 0.01 -10.69 24.64
CA VAL A 473 -0.94 -11.62 25.26
C VAL A 473 -0.58 -13.07 24.90
N LEU A 474 -0.37 -13.38 23.62
CA LEU A 474 -0.12 -14.74 23.15
C LEU A 474 1.27 -15.25 23.53
N SER A 475 2.32 -14.49 23.23
CA SER A 475 3.72 -14.93 23.35
C SER A 475 4.35 -14.62 24.71
N GLY A 476 3.82 -13.64 25.45
CA GLY A 476 4.27 -13.26 26.78
C GLY A 476 3.37 -13.79 27.88
N LEU A 477 2.17 -13.22 28.03
CA LEU A 477 1.23 -13.56 29.11
C LEU A 477 0.84 -15.05 29.11
N LEU A 478 0.34 -15.55 27.98
CA LEU A 478 -0.05 -16.96 27.81
C LEU A 478 1.15 -17.85 27.44
N GLY A 479 2.27 -17.23 27.09
CA GLY A 479 3.56 -17.88 26.95
C GLY A 479 3.64 -18.89 25.81
N ILE A 480 2.91 -18.70 24.71
CA ILE A 480 3.06 -19.50 23.49
C ILE A 480 4.34 -19.03 22.80
N ARG A 481 5.46 -19.70 23.06
CA ARG A 481 6.78 -19.36 22.55
C ARG A 481 7.06 -20.14 21.27
N PRO A 482 7.03 -19.49 20.08
CA PRO A 482 7.30 -20.16 18.82
C PRO A 482 8.70 -20.75 18.80
N GLN A 483 8.85 -21.93 18.19
CA GLN A 483 10.13 -22.61 18.06
C GLN A 483 10.45 -22.82 16.58
N PRO A 484 11.76 -22.87 16.25
CA PRO A 484 12.18 -23.08 14.87
C PRO A 484 11.97 -24.52 14.37
N ASN A 485 11.73 -25.47 15.26
CA ASN A 485 11.48 -26.89 14.95
C ASN A 485 10.01 -27.26 15.21
N ASP A 486 9.63 -28.52 14.97
CA ASP A 486 8.26 -29.04 15.14
C ASP A 486 7.84 -29.18 16.62
N THR A 487 8.02 -28.12 17.41
CA THR A 487 7.59 -28.03 18.81
C THR A 487 7.02 -26.64 19.09
N VAL A 488 6.31 -26.51 20.20
CA VAL A 488 5.93 -25.23 20.79
C VAL A 488 6.27 -25.27 22.27
N ARG A 489 6.85 -24.19 22.81
CA ARG A 489 7.08 -24.06 24.25
C ARG A 489 5.94 -23.23 24.85
N ILE A 490 5.32 -23.74 25.91
CA ILE A 490 4.25 -23.09 26.66
C ILE A 490 4.82 -22.70 28.02
N ALA A 491 5.07 -21.41 28.23
CA ALA A 491 5.68 -20.86 29.44
C ALA A 491 4.93 -19.60 29.91
N PRO A 492 3.74 -19.75 30.54
CA PRO A 492 2.86 -18.61 30.83
C PRO A 492 3.43 -17.68 31.91
N LEU A 493 3.33 -16.36 31.69
CA LEU A 493 3.63 -15.29 32.66
C LEU A 493 2.36 -14.84 33.39
N VAL A 494 1.50 -15.77 33.80
CA VAL A 494 0.27 -15.45 34.56
C VAL A 494 0.54 -15.44 36.06
N PRO A 495 -0.18 -14.61 36.85
CA PRO A 495 0.00 -14.60 38.29
C PRO A 495 -0.56 -15.88 38.92
N ALA A 496 0.05 -16.34 40.01
CA ALA A 496 -0.39 -17.56 40.72
C ALA A 496 -1.84 -17.50 41.22
N THR A 497 -2.41 -16.30 41.32
CA THR A 497 -3.81 -16.08 41.71
C THR A 497 -4.80 -16.53 40.64
N TRP A 498 -4.44 -16.52 39.35
CA TRP A 498 -5.34 -16.93 38.26
C TRP A 498 -5.71 -18.40 38.36
N SER A 499 -7.00 -18.68 38.50
CA SER A 499 -7.53 -20.05 38.53
C SER A 499 -7.70 -20.64 37.14
N HIS A 500 -7.82 -19.81 36.10
CA HIS A 500 -8.06 -20.28 34.74
C HIS A 500 -7.55 -19.29 33.70
N PHE A 501 -7.29 -19.79 32.49
CA PHE A 501 -7.22 -19.04 31.23
C PHE A 501 -7.34 -20.04 30.06
N ALA A 502 -7.74 -19.57 28.89
CA ALA A 502 -7.77 -20.37 27.68
C ALA A 502 -7.34 -19.54 26.47
N VAL A 503 -6.64 -20.21 25.57
CA VAL A 503 -6.42 -19.75 24.20
C VAL A 503 -6.72 -20.89 23.26
N GLU A 504 -7.47 -20.59 22.21
CA GLU A 504 -8.09 -21.57 21.34
C GLU A 504 -7.81 -21.26 19.87
N ASN A 505 -7.51 -22.32 19.12
CA ASN A 505 -7.35 -22.34 17.66
C ASN A 505 -6.25 -21.40 17.11
N VAL A 506 -5.16 -21.25 17.86
CA VAL A 506 -3.94 -20.57 17.39
C VAL A 506 -3.43 -21.30 16.16
N ALA A 507 -3.28 -20.58 15.05
CA ALA A 507 -2.64 -21.13 13.85
C ALA A 507 -1.13 -21.28 14.10
N TYR A 508 -0.67 -22.50 14.33
CA TYR A 508 0.74 -22.80 14.61
C TYR A 508 1.24 -23.93 13.71
N HIS A 509 2.20 -23.63 12.85
CA HIS A 509 2.79 -24.57 11.87
C HIS A 509 1.71 -25.21 10.96
N GLY A 510 0.62 -24.49 10.69
CA GLY A 510 -0.53 -24.99 9.92
C GLY A 510 -1.54 -25.83 10.72
N HIS A 511 -1.32 -26.01 12.02
CA HIS A 511 -2.20 -26.72 12.95
C HIS A 511 -3.01 -25.77 13.84
N ASN A 512 -4.06 -26.29 14.49
CA ASN A 512 -4.82 -25.59 15.52
C ASN A 512 -4.30 -25.94 16.92
N LEU A 513 -3.60 -25.01 17.57
CA LEU A 513 -3.13 -25.13 18.94
C LEU A 513 -4.14 -24.49 19.91
N SER A 514 -4.55 -25.25 20.92
CA SER A 514 -5.34 -24.73 22.05
C SER A 514 -4.66 -25.06 23.37
N VAL A 515 -4.61 -24.10 24.29
CA VAL A 515 -4.00 -24.23 25.62
C VAL A 515 -5.00 -23.78 26.67
N VAL A 516 -5.26 -24.63 27.66
CA VAL A 516 -6.15 -24.33 28.78
C VAL A 516 -5.42 -24.55 30.09
N TRP A 517 -5.48 -23.56 30.97
CA TRP A 517 -5.26 -23.74 32.40
C TRP A 517 -6.60 -23.64 33.10
N ASP A 518 -6.94 -24.65 33.89
CA ASP A 518 -8.13 -24.64 34.74
C ASP A 518 -7.79 -25.38 36.04
N ARG A 519 -7.62 -24.64 37.14
CA ARG A 519 -7.06 -25.19 38.38
C ARG A 519 -7.91 -26.32 38.96
N ASP A 520 -9.23 -26.21 38.88
CA ASP A 520 -10.18 -27.19 39.42
C ASP A 520 -11.04 -27.87 38.35
N GLY A 521 -10.97 -27.42 37.10
CA GLY A 521 -11.67 -27.99 35.95
C GLY A 521 -13.09 -27.45 35.75
N THR A 522 -13.49 -26.42 36.51
CA THR A 522 -14.87 -25.91 36.50
C THR A 522 -15.11 -24.79 35.51
N SER A 523 -14.08 -24.03 35.12
CA SER A 523 -14.23 -22.88 34.20
C SER A 523 -14.59 -23.30 32.78
N TYR A 524 -13.97 -24.37 32.27
CA TYR A 524 -14.15 -24.79 30.86
C TYR A 524 -14.71 -26.20 30.67
N GLY A 525 -14.91 -26.95 31.76
CA GLY A 525 -15.43 -28.33 31.69
C GLY A 525 -14.50 -29.31 30.95
N ARG A 526 -13.21 -28.98 30.83
CA ARG A 526 -12.18 -29.85 30.21
C ARG A 526 -11.32 -30.61 31.23
N GLY A 527 -11.64 -30.48 32.52
CA GLY A 527 -10.96 -31.12 33.64
C GLY A 527 -9.74 -30.33 34.13
N ALA A 528 -9.37 -30.54 35.40
CA ALA A 528 -8.34 -29.76 36.07
C ALA A 528 -6.94 -29.87 35.42
N GLY A 529 -6.13 -28.83 35.62
CA GLY A 529 -4.74 -28.71 35.23
C GLY A 529 -4.47 -27.90 33.96
N LEU A 530 -3.21 -27.91 33.53
CA LEU A 530 -2.77 -27.41 32.22
C LEU A 530 -3.00 -28.49 31.17
N ARG A 531 -3.66 -28.14 30.06
CA ARG A 531 -3.96 -29.04 28.95
C ARG A 531 -3.67 -28.35 27.62
N VAL A 532 -3.19 -29.14 26.66
CA VAL A 532 -2.85 -28.66 25.32
C VAL A 532 -3.44 -29.59 24.28
N TRP A 533 -4.06 -29.03 23.25
CA TRP A 533 -4.59 -29.73 22.09
C TRP A 533 -3.88 -29.26 20.82
N ILE A 534 -3.72 -30.19 19.89
CA ILE A 534 -3.31 -29.91 18.52
C ILE A 534 -4.32 -30.59 17.60
N ASP A 535 -4.96 -29.81 16.75
CA ASP A 535 -6.02 -30.24 15.82
C ASP A 535 -7.19 -30.94 16.53
N GLY A 536 -7.61 -30.39 17.68
CA GLY A 536 -8.65 -30.97 18.52
C GLY A 536 -8.24 -32.21 19.32
N VAL A 537 -7.01 -32.71 19.14
CA VAL A 537 -6.48 -33.89 19.86
C VAL A 537 -5.63 -33.45 21.05
N GLN A 538 -6.00 -33.88 22.27
CA GLN A 538 -5.24 -33.54 23.47
C GLN A 538 -3.85 -34.19 23.43
N ARG A 539 -2.79 -33.38 23.49
CA ARG A 539 -1.37 -33.79 23.48
C ARG A 539 -0.71 -33.73 24.85
N LEU A 540 -1.23 -32.89 25.75
CA LEU A 540 -0.68 -32.72 27.09
C LEU A 540 -1.80 -32.62 28.13
N GLN A 541 -1.54 -33.18 29.31
CA GLN A 541 -2.26 -32.91 30.56
C GLN A 541 -1.26 -32.90 31.72
N ARG A 542 -1.29 -31.85 32.55
CA ARG A 542 -0.48 -31.72 33.77
C ARG A 542 -1.30 -31.11 34.88
N ALA A 543 -1.09 -31.54 36.12
CA ALA A 543 -1.83 -30.99 37.28
C ALA A 543 -1.46 -29.54 37.60
N THR A 544 -0.23 -29.12 37.29
CA THR A 544 0.31 -27.80 37.63
C THR A 544 0.60 -26.99 36.38
N LEU A 545 0.48 -25.68 36.51
CA LEU A 545 0.97 -24.73 35.52
C LEU A 545 2.50 -24.64 35.58
N GLY A 546 3.14 -24.47 34.42
CA GLY A 546 4.58 -24.26 34.32
C GLY A 546 5.11 -24.55 32.92
N ASP A 547 6.37 -24.21 32.70
CA ASP A 547 7.07 -24.39 31.43
C ASP A 547 6.97 -25.84 30.91
N VAL A 548 6.62 -25.99 29.63
CA VAL A 548 6.53 -27.27 28.95
C VAL A 548 6.73 -27.10 27.45
N THR A 549 7.50 -27.99 26.85
CA THR A 549 7.60 -28.12 25.39
C THR A 549 6.67 -29.24 24.91
N VAL A 550 5.84 -28.93 23.92
CA VAL A 550 4.91 -29.87 23.28
C VAL A 550 5.34 -30.10 21.85
N ALA A 551 5.42 -31.36 21.43
CA ALA A 551 5.68 -31.72 20.05
C ALA A 551 4.48 -31.35 19.17
N VAL A 552 4.75 -30.73 18.03
CA VAL A 552 3.77 -30.38 17.00
C VAL A 552 4.03 -31.33 15.83
N PRO A 553 3.00 -31.78 15.09
CA PRO A 553 3.23 -32.49 13.84
C PRO A 553 4.01 -31.60 12.84
N ALA A 554 4.61 -32.24 11.84
CA ALA A 554 5.36 -31.51 10.81
C ALA A 554 4.47 -30.45 10.14
N ALA A 555 5.04 -29.26 9.91
CA ALA A 555 4.27 -28.11 9.45
C ALA A 555 3.48 -28.37 8.16
N VAL A 556 2.22 -27.94 8.15
CA VAL A 556 1.32 -28.04 7.00
C VAL A 556 1.19 -26.69 6.32
N ILE A 557 1.95 -26.51 5.24
CA ILE A 557 1.92 -25.27 4.45
C ILE A 557 0.87 -25.41 3.35
N SER A 558 -0.36 -24.99 3.65
CA SER A 558 -1.41 -24.91 2.62
C SER A 558 -1.12 -23.71 1.71
N ALA A 559 -1.07 -23.97 0.40
CA ALA A 559 -1.12 -22.90 -0.59
C ALA A 559 -2.51 -22.26 -0.53
N GLN A 560 -2.56 -20.95 -0.29
CA GLN A 560 -3.79 -20.19 -0.46
C GLN A 560 -3.88 -19.74 -1.91
N PRO A 561 -5.08 -19.73 -2.52
CA PRO A 561 -5.23 -19.17 -3.84
C PRO A 561 -4.89 -17.67 -3.78
N GLU A 562 -4.09 -17.22 -4.74
CA GLU A 562 -3.93 -15.81 -5.01
C GLU A 562 -5.32 -15.25 -5.39
N LEU A 563 -5.68 -14.12 -4.77
CA LEU A 563 -6.89 -13.38 -5.09
C LEU A 563 -6.48 -11.98 -5.49
N VAL A 564 -6.97 -11.55 -6.65
CA VAL A 564 -6.73 -10.21 -7.18
C VAL A 564 -8.05 -9.45 -7.21
N ASP A 565 -8.07 -8.26 -6.62
CA ASP A 565 -9.17 -7.31 -6.78
C ASP A 565 -8.89 -6.39 -7.97
N ASP A 566 -9.63 -6.58 -9.06
CA ASP A 566 -9.52 -5.75 -10.26
C ASP A 566 -10.26 -4.39 -10.11
N ALA A 567 -10.97 -4.14 -9.00
CA ALA A 567 -11.57 -2.83 -8.68
C ALA A 567 -10.69 -1.95 -7.79
N ALA A 568 -9.65 -2.49 -7.15
CA ALA A 568 -8.81 -1.71 -6.22
C ALA A 568 -8.13 -0.52 -6.94
N ASN A 569 -8.29 0.68 -6.38
CA ASN A 569 -7.60 1.90 -6.77
C ASN A 569 -7.28 2.76 -5.54
N VAL A 570 -6.21 2.39 -4.85
CA VAL A 570 -5.70 3.09 -3.66
C VAL A 570 -5.29 4.54 -3.94
N ALA A 571 -4.79 4.81 -5.14
CA ALA A 571 -4.28 6.13 -5.49
C ALA A 571 -5.38 7.12 -5.87
N GLU A 572 -6.64 6.67 -5.94
CA GLU A 572 -7.81 7.45 -6.36
C GLU A 572 -7.62 8.22 -7.68
N THR A 573 -6.72 7.71 -8.53
CA THR A 573 -6.34 8.33 -9.79
C THR A 573 -6.42 7.32 -10.92
N GLY A 574 -6.71 7.79 -12.13
CA GLY A 574 -6.82 6.91 -13.29
C GLY A 574 -7.95 5.89 -13.18
N TYR A 575 -7.66 4.64 -13.55
CA TYR A 575 -8.63 3.54 -13.59
C TYR A 575 -8.14 2.34 -12.77
N PRO A 576 -9.04 1.58 -12.12
CA PRO A 576 -10.50 1.75 -12.14
C PRO A 576 -10.99 3.01 -11.41
N ALA A 577 -12.06 3.63 -11.92
CA ALA A 577 -12.62 4.88 -11.41
C ALA A 577 -14.05 4.67 -10.90
N ALA A 578 -14.35 5.15 -9.70
CA ALA A 578 -15.70 5.08 -9.13
C ALA A 578 -16.49 6.38 -9.35
N THR A 579 -17.78 6.24 -9.66
CA THR A 579 -18.74 7.35 -9.81
C THR A 579 -20.08 6.95 -9.21
N ALA A 580 -20.93 7.91 -8.86
CA ALA A 580 -22.24 7.62 -8.29
C ALA A 580 -23.33 8.57 -8.81
N SER A 581 -24.60 8.19 -8.66
CA SER A 581 -25.74 9.09 -8.92
C SER A 581 -25.84 10.23 -7.91
N TYR A 582 -25.39 9.97 -6.69
CA TYR A 582 -25.33 10.89 -5.58
C TYR A 582 -24.23 10.44 -4.62
N THR A 583 -23.51 11.39 -4.04
CA THR A 583 -22.53 11.14 -2.98
C THR A 583 -22.73 12.20 -1.92
N TRP A 584 -22.82 11.79 -0.66
CA TRP A 584 -22.79 12.73 0.46
C TRP A 584 -21.50 13.56 0.41
N HIS A 585 -21.59 14.87 0.65
CA HIS A 585 -20.45 15.79 0.45
C HIS A 585 -19.21 15.51 1.32
N GLY A 586 -19.35 14.73 2.40
CA GLY A 586 -18.23 14.27 3.23
C GLY A 586 -17.58 12.97 2.76
N ASP A 587 -18.14 12.31 1.76
CA ASP A 587 -17.67 11.03 1.22
C ASP A 587 -17.13 11.21 -0.21
N THR A 588 -16.44 10.19 -0.73
CA THR A 588 -16.11 10.06 -2.14
C THR A 588 -16.61 8.71 -2.67
N ALA A 589 -16.91 8.63 -3.97
CA ALA A 589 -17.22 7.33 -4.58
C ALA A 589 -15.98 6.40 -4.62
N ALA A 590 -14.77 6.99 -4.65
CA ALA A 590 -13.49 6.29 -4.72
C ALA A 590 -13.20 5.49 -3.44
N ASN A 591 -13.65 5.96 -2.27
CA ASN A 591 -13.50 5.24 -1.01
C ASN A 591 -14.03 3.80 -1.07
N ALA A 592 -15.08 3.51 -1.84
CA ALA A 592 -15.59 2.15 -1.97
C ALA A 592 -14.65 1.20 -2.72
N ILE A 593 -13.57 1.70 -3.32
CA ILE A 593 -12.57 0.93 -4.05
C ILE A 593 -11.13 1.26 -3.62
N ASP A 594 -10.93 1.91 -2.47
CA ASP A 594 -9.63 2.38 -1.97
C ASP A 594 -8.77 1.26 -1.34
N GLY A 595 -9.28 0.02 -1.35
CA GLY A 595 -8.63 -1.16 -0.79
C GLY A 595 -8.79 -1.35 0.72
N GLN A 596 -9.43 -0.42 1.43
CA GLN A 596 -9.71 -0.50 2.87
C GLN A 596 -11.15 -1.02 3.11
N ASN A 597 -11.38 -1.58 4.30
CA ASN A 597 -12.73 -2.01 4.69
C ASN A 597 -12.92 -1.93 6.21
N PHE A 598 -13.41 -0.78 6.68
CA PHE A 598 -13.76 -0.56 8.08
C PHE A 598 -15.04 0.26 8.25
N HIS A 599 -15.71 0.10 9.39
CA HIS A 599 -17.03 0.69 9.67
C HIS A 599 -16.97 1.79 10.74
N LEU A 600 -15.93 2.61 10.68
CA LEU A 600 -15.77 3.80 11.53
C LEU A 600 -16.53 4.99 10.93
N ASP A 601 -16.90 5.94 11.79
CA ASP A 601 -17.42 7.22 11.32
C ASP A 601 -16.29 8.14 10.84
N VAL A 602 -15.26 8.29 11.67
CA VAL A 602 -14.04 9.07 11.41
C VAL A 602 -12.83 8.27 11.92
N PRO A 603 -11.76 8.09 11.11
CA PRO A 603 -11.72 8.34 9.67
C PRO A 603 -12.75 7.48 8.93
N SER A 604 -13.00 7.77 7.65
CA SER A 604 -14.01 7.07 6.86
C SER A 604 -13.42 6.47 5.59
N THR A 605 -13.70 5.19 5.35
CA THR A 605 -13.56 4.54 4.03
C THR A 605 -14.94 4.07 3.58
N ARG A 606 -15.75 5.02 3.06
CA ARG A 606 -17.09 4.71 2.57
C ARG A 606 -17.57 5.68 1.52
N TRP A 607 -18.52 5.20 0.72
CA TRP A 607 -19.44 5.99 -0.08
C TRP A 607 -20.85 5.84 0.49
N THR A 608 -21.57 6.95 0.70
CA THR A 608 -22.98 6.91 1.14
C THR A 608 -23.89 7.83 0.32
N THR A 609 -25.19 7.49 0.34
CA THR A 609 -26.26 8.25 -0.30
C THR A 609 -27.02 9.15 0.69
N TYR A 610 -26.41 9.48 1.83
CA TYR A 610 -27.05 10.26 2.88
C TYR A 610 -27.50 11.64 2.37
N GLY A 611 -28.78 11.97 2.55
CA GLY A 611 -29.36 13.22 2.04
C GLY A 611 -29.71 13.22 0.54
N SER A 612 -29.61 12.08 -0.14
CA SER A 612 -30.02 11.96 -1.54
C SER A 612 -31.51 12.28 -1.74
N PRO A 613 -31.89 13.06 -2.77
CA PRO A 613 -33.28 13.25 -3.14
C PRO A 613 -33.84 12.07 -3.96
N ASN A 614 -33.00 11.11 -4.35
CA ASN A 614 -33.38 10.02 -5.22
C ASN A 614 -34.02 8.88 -4.41
N ARG A 615 -35.02 8.20 -4.98
CA ARG A 615 -35.57 6.96 -4.38
C ARG A 615 -34.64 5.76 -4.49
N SER A 616 -33.68 5.82 -5.41
CA SER A 616 -32.69 4.78 -5.64
C SER A 616 -31.45 5.43 -6.24
N ASP A 617 -30.30 4.99 -5.75
CA ASP A 617 -28.99 5.48 -6.14
C ASP A 617 -28.10 4.33 -6.58
N TRP A 618 -27.05 4.67 -7.33
CA TRP A 618 -26.08 3.71 -7.82
C TRP A 618 -24.65 4.18 -7.58
N LEU A 619 -23.76 3.21 -7.34
CA LEU A 619 -22.32 3.34 -7.41
C LEU A 619 -21.82 2.51 -8.60
N ALA A 620 -21.04 3.11 -9.49
CA ALA A 620 -20.48 2.49 -10.67
C ALA A 620 -18.95 2.53 -10.66
N VAL A 621 -18.34 1.43 -11.08
CA VAL A 621 -16.90 1.32 -11.33
C VAL A 621 -16.67 1.23 -12.83
N ASP A 622 -15.86 2.14 -13.35
CA ASP A 622 -15.31 2.10 -14.69
C ASP A 622 -13.90 1.51 -14.66
N LEU A 623 -13.72 0.38 -15.31
CA LEU A 623 -12.46 -0.38 -15.35
C LEU A 623 -11.53 0.16 -16.43
N GLY A 624 -12.00 1.07 -17.28
CA GLY A 624 -11.26 1.68 -18.40
C GLY A 624 -11.04 0.76 -19.59
N ALA A 625 -10.82 -0.54 -19.34
CA ALA A 625 -10.78 -1.61 -20.34
C ALA A 625 -11.64 -2.79 -19.89
N ALA A 626 -12.16 -3.53 -20.88
CA ALA A 626 -12.99 -4.70 -20.61
C ALA A 626 -12.23 -5.73 -19.77
N THR A 627 -12.89 -6.19 -18.70
CA THR A 627 -12.32 -7.10 -17.69
C THR A 627 -13.27 -8.27 -17.47
N ALA A 628 -12.70 -9.44 -17.18
CA ALA A 628 -13.48 -10.63 -16.84
C ALA A 628 -14.00 -10.53 -15.41
N VAL A 629 -15.30 -10.69 -15.20
CA VAL A 629 -15.93 -10.60 -13.87
C VAL A 629 -16.71 -11.87 -13.58
N SER A 630 -16.38 -12.51 -12.45
CA SER A 630 -17.01 -13.76 -11.99
C SER A 630 -17.37 -13.78 -10.51
N ASP A 631 -16.70 -12.98 -9.67
CA ASP A 631 -16.95 -12.87 -8.24
C ASP A 631 -16.94 -11.37 -7.88
N VAL A 632 -18.09 -10.85 -7.46
CA VAL A 632 -18.23 -9.49 -6.95
C VAL A 632 -18.51 -9.57 -5.46
N ARG A 633 -17.83 -8.77 -4.66
CA ARG A 633 -18.01 -8.71 -3.21
C ARG A 633 -18.34 -7.29 -2.79
N LEU A 634 -19.39 -7.17 -1.98
CA LEU A 634 -19.88 -5.89 -1.45
C LEU A 634 -19.89 -5.93 0.07
N ASP A 635 -19.38 -4.88 0.70
CA ASP A 635 -19.57 -4.66 2.13
C ASP A 635 -20.38 -3.38 2.37
N PHE A 636 -21.58 -3.55 2.93
CA PHE A 636 -22.53 -2.47 3.14
C PHE A 636 -22.27 -1.76 4.46
N TYR A 637 -22.10 -0.43 4.39
CA TYR A 637 -22.00 0.43 5.55
C TYR A 637 -23.37 0.53 6.26
N ASP A 638 -23.36 0.41 7.60
CA ASP A 638 -24.54 0.56 8.44
C ASP A 638 -24.14 1.18 9.78
N ASP A 639 -24.58 2.42 9.99
CA ASP A 639 -24.34 3.22 11.21
C ASP A 639 -25.44 3.02 12.28
N GLY A 640 -26.41 2.14 12.02
CA GLY A 640 -27.59 1.94 12.86
C GLY A 640 -28.63 3.06 12.80
N GLY A 641 -28.35 4.14 12.08
CA GLY A 641 -29.14 5.38 11.99
C GLY A 641 -29.42 5.82 10.55
N GLY A 642 -28.73 6.87 10.10
CA GLY A 642 -29.02 7.59 8.86
C GLY A 642 -28.67 6.82 7.59
N VAL A 643 -27.70 5.90 7.65
CA VAL A 643 -27.26 5.06 6.53
C VAL A 643 -27.38 3.60 6.93
N ARG A 644 -28.14 2.82 6.16
CA ARG A 644 -28.48 1.44 6.50
C ARG A 644 -28.26 0.50 5.32
N VAL A 645 -28.10 -0.79 5.61
CA VAL A 645 -28.10 -1.84 4.58
C VAL A 645 -29.35 -1.74 3.69
N PRO A 646 -29.25 -1.94 2.36
CA PRO A 646 -30.41 -1.92 1.48
C PRO A 646 -31.33 -3.12 1.69
N ASP A 647 -32.62 -2.98 1.35
CA ASP A 647 -33.57 -4.10 1.30
C ASP A 647 -33.26 -5.02 0.11
N SER A 648 -32.78 -4.43 -1.00
CA SER A 648 -32.36 -5.15 -2.19
C SER A 648 -31.36 -4.33 -3.01
N TYR A 649 -30.56 -5.02 -3.81
CA TYR A 649 -29.69 -4.38 -4.80
C TYR A 649 -29.70 -5.13 -6.13
N ALA A 650 -29.55 -4.38 -7.22
CA ALA A 650 -29.28 -4.91 -8.55
C ALA A 650 -27.79 -4.74 -8.88
N LEU A 651 -27.20 -5.77 -9.48
CA LEU A 651 -25.87 -5.70 -10.07
C LEU A 651 -26.05 -5.56 -11.58
N GLN A 652 -25.51 -4.48 -12.15
CA GLN A 652 -25.65 -4.16 -13.56
C GLN A 652 -24.30 -3.98 -14.23
N TYR A 653 -24.22 -4.31 -15.51
CA TYR A 653 -23.03 -4.09 -16.34
C TYR A 653 -23.41 -3.33 -17.60
N GLN A 654 -22.46 -2.63 -18.22
CA GLN A 654 -22.67 -2.12 -19.58
C GLN A 654 -22.34 -3.21 -20.60
N ASP A 655 -23.28 -3.45 -21.52
CA ASP A 655 -23.03 -4.28 -22.69
C ASP A 655 -22.12 -3.56 -23.71
N THR A 656 -21.74 -4.25 -24.78
CA THR A 656 -20.86 -3.68 -25.83
C THR A 656 -21.48 -2.49 -26.56
N ALA A 657 -22.80 -2.30 -26.49
CA ALA A 657 -23.50 -1.12 -27.02
C ALA A 657 -23.56 0.04 -26.00
N GLY A 658 -23.01 -0.15 -24.79
CA GLY A 658 -23.02 0.84 -23.71
C GLY A 658 -24.33 0.91 -22.94
N THR A 659 -25.22 -0.06 -23.11
CA THR A 659 -26.51 -0.11 -22.40
C THR A 659 -26.35 -0.86 -21.09
N TRP A 660 -26.84 -0.27 -19.99
CA TRP A 660 -26.89 -0.94 -18.69
C TRP A 660 -27.88 -2.11 -18.72
N ARG A 661 -27.43 -3.29 -18.27
CA ARG A 661 -28.25 -4.49 -18.11
C ARG A 661 -27.97 -5.16 -16.78
N ASP A 662 -28.97 -5.87 -16.25
CA ASP A 662 -28.77 -6.73 -15.09
C ASP A 662 -27.79 -7.87 -15.43
N VAL A 663 -26.88 -8.16 -14.51
CA VAL A 663 -25.94 -9.27 -14.66
C VAL A 663 -26.72 -10.60 -14.61
N PRO A 664 -26.62 -11.47 -15.61
CA PRO A 664 -27.32 -12.76 -15.59
C PRO A 664 -26.59 -13.79 -14.71
N GLY A 665 -27.27 -14.89 -14.35
CA GLY A 665 -26.61 -16.07 -13.75
C GLY A 665 -25.97 -15.84 -12.37
N GLN A 666 -26.51 -14.89 -11.60
CA GLN A 666 -26.03 -14.56 -10.25
C GLN A 666 -26.41 -15.63 -9.22
N THR A 667 -25.47 -15.96 -8.34
CA THR A 667 -25.71 -16.67 -7.06
C THR A 667 -25.22 -15.77 -5.92
N ARG A 668 -26.08 -15.44 -4.96
CA ARG A 668 -25.78 -14.49 -3.88
C ARG A 668 -25.67 -15.17 -2.53
N THR A 669 -24.66 -14.79 -1.77
CA THR A 669 -24.45 -15.20 -0.39
C THR A 669 -24.09 -13.97 0.45
N PRO A 670 -24.93 -13.57 1.43
CA PRO A 670 -26.26 -14.10 1.72
C PRO A 670 -27.28 -13.81 0.61
N THR A 671 -28.43 -14.51 0.64
CA THR A 671 -29.51 -14.32 -0.35
C THR A 671 -30.20 -12.97 -0.23
N THR A 672 -30.26 -12.42 0.99
CA THR A 672 -30.75 -11.07 1.31
C THR A 672 -29.57 -10.23 1.76
N PRO A 673 -29.48 -8.94 1.40
CA PRO A 673 -28.35 -8.10 1.82
C PRO A 673 -28.17 -8.13 3.33
N ALA A 674 -26.93 -8.28 3.80
CA ALA A 674 -26.58 -8.24 5.21
C ALA A 674 -25.60 -7.11 5.48
N ALA A 675 -25.85 -6.36 6.56
CA ALA A 675 -24.90 -5.37 7.06
C ALA A 675 -23.67 -6.07 7.64
N ARG A 676 -22.51 -5.39 7.57
CA ARG A 676 -21.29 -5.78 8.28
C ARG A 676 -20.85 -7.23 8.00
N ARG A 677 -21.08 -7.69 6.77
CA ARG A 677 -20.69 -9.00 6.25
C ARG A 677 -20.48 -8.87 4.76
N ILE A 678 -19.56 -9.68 4.23
CA ILE A 678 -19.35 -9.75 2.79
C ILE A 678 -20.58 -10.33 2.10
N ASN A 679 -21.15 -9.55 1.18
CA ASN A 679 -22.19 -9.97 0.26
C ASN A 679 -21.51 -10.39 -1.04
N SER A 680 -21.33 -11.69 -1.24
CA SER A 680 -20.70 -12.27 -2.43
C SER A 680 -21.74 -12.56 -3.51
N ILE A 681 -21.41 -12.22 -4.75
CA ILE A 681 -22.19 -12.44 -5.96
C ILE A 681 -21.33 -13.20 -6.96
N LEU A 682 -21.61 -14.49 -7.11
CA LEU A 682 -20.96 -15.33 -8.11
C LEU A 682 -21.73 -15.28 -9.42
N ILE A 683 -21.01 -15.12 -10.54
CA ILE A 683 -21.57 -14.94 -11.87
C ILE A 683 -21.17 -16.11 -12.75
N SER A 684 -22.16 -16.88 -13.22
CA SER A 684 -21.92 -18.05 -14.07
C SER A 684 -22.87 -18.09 -15.28
N PRO A 685 -22.35 -18.07 -16.54
CA PRO A 685 -20.93 -17.92 -16.90
C PRO A 685 -20.38 -16.50 -16.57
N PRO A 686 -19.06 -16.33 -16.40
CA PRO A 686 -18.45 -15.00 -16.21
C PRO A 686 -18.81 -14.04 -17.34
N ILE A 687 -18.94 -12.75 -17.01
CA ILE A 687 -19.14 -11.69 -18.00
C ILE A 687 -17.81 -10.98 -18.32
N THR A 688 -17.77 -10.29 -19.46
CA THR A 688 -16.67 -9.37 -19.81
C THR A 688 -17.28 -7.99 -19.99
N THR A 689 -16.84 -7.00 -19.20
CA THR A 689 -17.36 -5.64 -19.24
C THR A 689 -16.29 -4.63 -18.83
N ASP A 690 -16.41 -3.39 -19.31
CA ASP A 690 -15.60 -2.26 -18.88
C ASP A 690 -16.27 -1.47 -17.74
N ARG A 691 -17.55 -1.69 -17.46
CA ARG A 691 -18.30 -0.95 -16.43
C ARG A 691 -19.30 -1.82 -15.70
N LEU A 692 -19.31 -1.69 -14.39
CA LEU A 692 -20.24 -2.36 -13.50
C LEU A 692 -20.83 -1.35 -12.50
N ARG A 693 -22.09 -1.54 -12.08
CA ARG A 693 -22.70 -0.73 -11.04
C ARG A 693 -23.58 -1.53 -10.10
N VAL A 694 -23.65 -1.08 -8.86
CA VAL A 694 -24.59 -1.55 -7.85
C VAL A 694 -25.69 -0.50 -7.73
N VAL A 695 -26.93 -0.92 -7.91
CA VAL A 695 -28.12 -0.08 -7.70
C VAL A 695 -28.80 -0.55 -6.42
N ALA A 696 -28.66 0.21 -5.36
CA ALA A 696 -29.20 -0.13 -4.05
C ALA A 696 -30.55 0.57 -3.83
N SER A 697 -31.45 -0.08 -3.09
CA SER A 697 -32.75 0.50 -2.77
C SER A 697 -33.25 0.07 -1.39
N ARG A 698 -33.99 0.99 -0.78
CA ARG A 698 -34.76 0.75 0.44
C ARG A 698 -36.21 1.13 0.19
N THR A 699 -37.13 0.34 0.71
CA THR A 699 -38.58 0.51 0.61
C THR A 699 -39.06 1.79 1.28
N ASP A 700 -38.35 2.25 2.31
CA ASP A 700 -38.58 3.52 3.00
C ASP A 700 -37.96 4.74 2.30
N GLY A 701 -37.13 4.53 1.27
CA GLY A 701 -36.38 5.57 0.59
C GLY A 701 -35.19 6.14 1.38
N GLY A 702 -34.76 5.46 2.45
CA GLY A 702 -33.60 5.86 3.26
C GLY A 702 -32.26 5.66 2.54
N ALA A 703 -31.19 6.17 3.15
CA ALA A 703 -29.85 6.12 2.57
C ALA A 703 -29.16 4.75 2.74
N THR A 704 -28.24 4.48 1.82
CA THR A 704 -27.41 3.27 1.77
C THR A 704 -25.96 3.66 1.56
N GLY A 705 -25.02 2.74 1.83
CA GLY A 705 -23.60 2.98 1.58
C GLY A 705 -22.79 1.70 1.47
N LEU A 706 -21.59 1.83 0.91
CA LEU A 706 -20.61 0.76 0.74
C LEU A 706 -19.28 1.21 1.34
N THR A 707 -18.64 0.33 2.12
CA THR A 707 -17.23 0.46 2.50
C THR A 707 -16.32 -0.16 1.44
N ALA A 708 -16.75 -1.27 0.82
CA ALA A 708 -15.97 -1.94 -0.21
C ALA A 708 -16.84 -2.50 -1.35
N LEU A 709 -16.36 -2.34 -2.59
CA LEU A 709 -16.81 -3.01 -3.81
C LEU A 709 -15.58 -3.63 -4.47
N GLN A 710 -15.52 -4.96 -4.47
CA GLN A 710 -14.38 -5.72 -4.96
C GLN A 710 -14.77 -6.59 -6.15
N LEU A 711 -13.87 -6.70 -7.13
CA LEU A 711 -14.00 -7.58 -8.29
C LEU A 711 -12.92 -8.65 -8.21
N ILE A 712 -13.25 -9.76 -7.56
CA ILE A 712 -12.27 -10.78 -7.22
C ILE A 712 -12.07 -11.75 -8.39
N ARG A 713 -10.80 -11.94 -8.73
CA ARG A 713 -10.34 -12.93 -9.70
C ARG A 713 -9.30 -13.83 -9.06
N GLN A 714 -9.37 -15.11 -9.40
CA GLN A 714 -8.37 -16.10 -9.02
C GLN A 714 -7.45 -16.38 -10.23
N PRO A 715 -6.18 -15.94 -10.19
CA PRO A 715 -5.20 -16.24 -11.24
C PRO A 715 -4.80 -17.73 -11.26
N ASP A 716 -4.39 -18.22 -12.42
CA ASP A 716 -3.72 -19.51 -12.52
C ASP A 716 -2.22 -19.30 -12.19
N PRO A 717 -1.69 -19.88 -11.10
CA PRO A 717 -0.30 -19.67 -10.71
C PRO A 717 0.71 -20.26 -11.71
N ALA A 718 0.27 -21.10 -12.65
CA ALA A 718 1.12 -21.66 -13.69
C ALA A 718 1.22 -20.78 -14.95
N VAL A 719 0.48 -19.66 -15.00
CA VAL A 719 0.40 -18.75 -16.14
C VAL A 719 0.76 -17.33 -15.68
N SER A 720 1.52 -16.60 -16.49
CA SER A 720 1.67 -15.15 -16.33
C SER A 720 1.51 -14.46 -17.68
N VAL A 721 0.90 -13.27 -17.67
CA VAL A 721 0.78 -12.39 -18.83
C VAL A 721 1.27 -11.01 -18.42
N ALA A 722 2.09 -10.39 -19.25
CA ALA A 722 2.63 -9.06 -19.01
C ALA A 722 2.78 -8.30 -20.32
N PHE A 723 2.83 -6.97 -20.25
CA PHE A 723 3.31 -6.14 -21.35
C PHE A 723 4.83 -6.05 -21.32
N THR A 724 5.45 -5.78 -22.47
CA THR A 724 6.90 -5.49 -22.50
C THR A 724 7.20 -4.01 -22.28
N GLU A 725 6.20 -3.18 -22.54
CA GLU A 725 6.17 -1.75 -22.36
C GLU A 725 5.65 -1.40 -20.96
N THR A 726 6.05 -0.25 -20.43
CA THR A 726 5.55 0.30 -19.16
C THR A 726 4.38 1.27 -19.34
N SER A 727 4.21 1.81 -20.55
CA SER A 727 3.03 2.59 -20.96
C SER A 727 2.93 2.61 -22.48
N LEU A 728 1.75 2.94 -23.00
CA LEU A 728 1.52 3.07 -24.44
C LEU A 728 1.24 4.54 -24.81
N PRO A 729 2.17 5.22 -25.51
CA PRO A 729 1.90 6.51 -26.12
C PRO A 729 0.78 6.39 -27.16
N ILE A 730 -0.23 7.23 -27.08
CA ILE A 730 -1.40 7.22 -27.97
C ILE A 730 -1.72 8.62 -28.48
N ASP A 731 -2.37 8.68 -29.64
CA ASP A 731 -3.15 9.82 -30.09
C ASP A 731 -4.36 9.32 -30.90
N ALA A 732 -5.39 10.16 -31.00
CA ALA A 732 -6.59 9.87 -31.77
C ALA A 732 -6.25 9.66 -33.26
N ALA A 733 -6.96 8.72 -33.90
CA ALA A 733 -6.74 8.29 -35.28
C ALA A 733 -5.36 7.66 -35.58
N ARG A 734 -4.59 7.26 -34.57
CA ARG A 734 -3.31 6.55 -34.75
C ARG A 734 -3.44 5.05 -34.54
N THR A 735 -2.58 4.31 -35.25
CA THR A 735 -2.33 2.90 -34.97
C THR A 735 -0.94 2.75 -34.34
N VAL A 736 -0.89 2.14 -33.17
CA VAL A 736 0.34 1.92 -32.40
C VAL A 736 0.57 0.43 -32.23
N THR A 737 1.83 0.05 -32.02
CA THR A 737 2.21 -1.35 -31.80
C THR A 737 2.49 -1.58 -30.32
N VAL A 738 2.01 -2.70 -29.77
CA VAL A 738 2.26 -3.11 -28.38
C VAL A 738 2.51 -4.61 -28.30
N HIS A 739 3.27 -5.05 -27.31
CA HIS A 739 3.63 -6.46 -27.16
C HIS A 739 3.18 -7.03 -25.83
N THR A 740 2.60 -8.22 -25.89
CA THR A 740 2.26 -9.01 -24.70
C THR A 740 3.14 -10.24 -24.63
N ARG A 741 3.63 -10.59 -23.45
CA ARG A 741 4.38 -11.82 -23.17
C ARG A 741 3.57 -12.71 -22.23
N LEU A 742 3.21 -13.89 -22.71
CA LEU A 742 2.66 -14.99 -21.93
C LEU A 742 3.79 -15.94 -21.52
N THR A 743 3.85 -16.36 -20.26
CA THR A 743 4.80 -17.38 -19.78
C THR A 743 4.05 -18.49 -19.05
N THR A 744 4.42 -19.75 -19.30
CA THR A 744 3.86 -20.92 -18.59
C THR A 744 4.95 -21.74 -17.89
N THR A 745 4.67 -22.25 -16.69
CA THR A 745 5.62 -23.09 -15.94
C THR A 745 5.89 -24.45 -16.60
N ALA A 746 6.97 -25.13 -16.20
CA ALA A 746 7.37 -26.42 -16.79
C ALA A 746 6.34 -27.55 -16.56
N ALA A 747 5.54 -27.49 -15.49
CA ALA A 747 4.52 -28.49 -15.14
C ALA A 747 3.35 -28.54 -16.15
N VAL A 748 3.10 -27.47 -16.90
CA VAL A 748 2.02 -27.36 -17.91
C VAL A 748 2.46 -27.90 -19.28
N ARG A 749 3.76 -28.19 -19.48
CA ARG A 749 4.34 -28.52 -20.79
C ARG A 749 4.01 -29.91 -21.33
N SER A 750 3.41 -30.81 -20.55
CA SER A 750 3.11 -32.17 -21.04
C SER A 750 1.62 -32.46 -21.30
N ARG A 751 0.66 -31.60 -20.87
CA ARG A 751 -0.78 -31.83 -21.16
C ARG A 751 -1.71 -30.61 -21.37
N ALA A 752 -1.33 -29.35 -21.10
CA ALA A 752 -2.32 -28.24 -21.06
C ALA A 752 -1.90 -26.87 -21.64
N ALA A 753 -0.65 -26.66 -22.08
CA ALA A 753 -0.22 -25.37 -22.65
C ALA A 753 -0.92 -24.98 -23.97
N ALA A 754 -1.72 -25.87 -24.57
CA ALA A 754 -2.52 -25.60 -25.77
C ALA A 754 -3.90 -24.97 -25.45
N ASP A 755 -4.31 -24.91 -24.19
CA ASP A 755 -5.66 -24.47 -23.78
C ASP A 755 -5.71 -23.05 -23.20
N VAL A 756 -4.57 -22.35 -23.09
CA VAL A 756 -4.53 -20.96 -22.64
C VAL A 756 -4.90 -20.02 -23.78
N ARG A 757 -6.02 -19.30 -23.65
CA ARG A 757 -6.47 -18.31 -24.63
C ARG A 757 -6.04 -16.91 -24.22
N THR A 758 -5.36 -16.19 -25.10
CA THR A 758 -4.97 -14.81 -24.88
C THR A 758 -5.81 -13.83 -25.69
N SER A 759 -6.16 -12.70 -25.10
CA SER A 759 -6.80 -11.55 -25.76
C SER A 759 -6.17 -10.24 -25.31
N LEU A 760 -6.32 -9.21 -26.14
CA LEU A 760 -6.01 -7.83 -25.79
C LEU A 760 -7.31 -7.04 -25.80
N GLU A 761 -7.77 -6.67 -24.62
CA GLU A 761 -8.94 -5.83 -24.42
C GLU A 761 -8.52 -4.36 -24.46
N VAL A 762 -9.23 -3.57 -25.25
CA VAL A 762 -8.97 -2.14 -25.46
C VAL A 762 -10.21 -1.33 -25.10
N PRO A 763 -10.08 -0.02 -24.83
CA PRO A 763 -11.21 0.85 -24.54
C PRO A 763 -12.27 0.81 -25.64
N ARG A 764 -13.51 1.15 -25.26
CA ARG A 764 -14.65 1.12 -26.20
C ARG A 764 -14.37 1.98 -27.43
N GLY A 765 -14.69 1.43 -28.60
CA GLY A 765 -14.46 2.08 -29.90
C GLY A 765 -13.06 1.90 -30.48
N TRP A 766 -12.08 1.45 -29.67
CA TRP A 766 -10.75 1.09 -30.16
C TRP A 766 -10.77 -0.30 -30.76
N THR A 767 -9.76 -0.62 -31.58
CA THR A 767 -9.60 -1.97 -32.13
C THR A 767 -8.19 -2.49 -31.90
N ALA A 768 -8.05 -3.78 -31.55
CA ALA A 768 -6.78 -4.48 -31.45
C ALA A 768 -6.73 -5.65 -32.43
N ARG A 769 -5.60 -5.83 -33.11
CA ARG A 769 -5.34 -6.95 -34.00
C ARG A 769 -3.97 -7.56 -33.74
N ALA A 770 -3.91 -8.87 -33.48
CA ALA A 770 -2.64 -9.59 -33.44
C ALA A 770 -2.04 -9.66 -34.86
N VAL A 771 -0.79 -9.23 -34.99
CA VAL A 771 -0.06 -9.21 -36.28
C VAL A 771 1.10 -10.20 -36.33
N ALA A 772 1.66 -10.58 -35.19
CA ALA A 772 2.70 -11.60 -35.10
C ALA A 772 2.64 -12.33 -33.75
N THR A 773 3.05 -13.60 -33.73
CA THR A 773 3.23 -14.36 -32.50
C THR A 773 4.52 -15.18 -32.60
N ARG A 774 5.37 -15.09 -31.58
CA ARG A 774 6.67 -15.77 -31.53
C ARG A 774 6.78 -16.57 -30.23
N ARG A 775 7.26 -17.80 -30.32
CA ARG A 775 7.44 -18.70 -29.17
C ARG A 775 8.92 -18.93 -28.89
N PHE A 776 9.34 -18.71 -27.65
CA PHE A 776 10.70 -18.96 -27.17
C PHE A 776 10.64 -19.73 -25.86
N GLY A 777 10.85 -21.05 -25.92
CA GLY A 777 10.72 -21.93 -24.75
C GLY A 777 9.33 -21.83 -24.09
N PRO A 778 9.22 -21.47 -22.79
CA PRO A 778 7.93 -21.29 -22.12
C PRO A 778 7.18 -20.02 -22.50
N ALA A 779 7.82 -19.08 -23.20
CA ALA A 779 7.25 -17.76 -23.45
C ALA A 779 6.65 -17.67 -24.85
N VAL A 780 5.50 -17.03 -24.95
CA VAL A 780 4.85 -16.62 -26.21
C VAL A 780 4.72 -15.10 -26.19
N THR A 781 5.34 -14.43 -27.14
CA THR A 781 5.20 -12.99 -27.35
C THR A 781 4.26 -12.75 -28.52
N THR A 782 3.24 -11.93 -28.32
CA THR A 782 2.30 -11.50 -29.37
C THR A 782 2.47 -10.01 -29.61
N THR A 783 2.62 -9.63 -30.87
CA THR A 783 2.63 -8.23 -31.32
C THR A 783 1.22 -7.87 -31.76
N TRP A 784 0.71 -6.76 -31.24
CA TRP A 784 -0.62 -6.23 -31.51
C TRP A 784 -0.53 -4.87 -32.19
N GLN A 785 -1.41 -4.61 -33.14
CA GLN A 785 -1.74 -3.26 -33.61
C GLN A 785 -2.99 -2.78 -32.90
N VAL A 786 -2.88 -1.66 -32.21
CA VAL A 786 -3.98 -0.98 -31.52
C VAL A 786 -4.31 0.29 -32.29
N THR A 787 -5.54 0.42 -32.77
CA THR A 787 -6.03 1.61 -33.48
C THR A 787 -6.95 2.40 -32.56
N VAL A 788 -6.57 3.66 -32.32
CA VAL A 788 -7.31 4.62 -31.52
C VAL A 788 -8.27 5.37 -32.45
N PRO A 789 -9.58 5.49 -32.12
CA PRO A 789 -10.54 6.17 -32.98
C PRO A 789 -10.28 7.69 -32.99
N ALA A 790 -10.80 8.38 -34.01
CA ALA A 790 -10.51 9.79 -34.24
C ALA A 790 -11.12 10.73 -33.21
N ASP A 791 -12.20 10.29 -32.56
CA ASP A 791 -12.96 10.99 -31.53
C ASP A 791 -12.53 10.63 -30.10
N ALA A 792 -11.57 9.72 -29.93
CA ALA A 792 -11.00 9.43 -28.61
C ALA A 792 -10.42 10.68 -27.97
N ASP A 793 -10.47 10.73 -26.63
CA ASP A 793 -9.67 11.64 -25.81
C ASP A 793 -8.44 10.90 -25.27
N PRO A 794 -7.25 11.06 -25.90
CA PRO A 794 -6.02 10.45 -25.40
C PRO A 794 -5.63 10.91 -24.00
N ALA A 795 -6.06 12.11 -23.60
CA ALA A 795 -5.79 12.65 -22.27
C ALA A 795 -6.70 12.04 -21.19
N ALA A 796 -7.62 11.14 -21.53
CA ALA A 796 -8.37 10.37 -20.55
C ALA A 796 -7.53 9.23 -19.94
N GLY A 797 -6.40 8.84 -20.55
CA GLY A 797 -5.49 7.84 -20.00
C GLY A 797 -6.08 6.43 -19.85
N LEU A 798 -7.09 6.09 -20.66
CA LEU A 798 -7.78 4.79 -20.62
C LEU A 798 -6.78 3.63 -20.81
N PRO A 799 -6.68 2.65 -19.89
CA PRO A 799 -5.71 1.57 -20.01
C PRO A 799 -6.10 0.57 -21.11
N ILE A 800 -5.17 -0.30 -21.47
CA ILE A 800 -5.46 -1.55 -22.21
C ILE A 800 -5.14 -2.76 -21.32
N ARG A 801 -5.83 -3.89 -21.53
CA ARG A 801 -5.70 -5.08 -20.68
C ARG A 801 -5.36 -6.32 -21.50
N ALA A 802 -4.25 -6.97 -21.19
CA ALA A 802 -3.96 -8.31 -21.70
C ALA A 802 -4.62 -9.34 -20.79
N ILE A 803 -5.35 -10.31 -21.36
CA ILE A 803 -6.01 -11.38 -20.60
C ILE A 803 -5.46 -12.72 -21.08
N ALA A 804 -5.16 -13.62 -20.15
CA ALA A 804 -4.86 -15.03 -20.39
C ALA A 804 -5.84 -15.90 -19.59
N ARG A 805 -6.60 -16.75 -20.28
CA ARG A 805 -7.61 -17.63 -19.67
C ARG A 805 -7.17 -19.08 -19.76
N SER A 806 -7.15 -19.77 -18.63
CA SER A 806 -6.95 -21.22 -18.53
C SER A 806 -8.19 -21.87 -17.91
N ALA A 807 -8.17 -23.20 -17.79
CA ALA A 807 -9.21 -23.92 -17.04
C ALA A 807 -9.14 -23.66 -15.52
N ALA A 808 -7.99 -23.24 -15.00
CA ALA A 808 -7.75 -23.04 -13.57
C ALA A 808 -7.95 -21.59 -13.12
N GLY A 809 -7.96 -20.62 -14.04
CA GLY A 809 -8.14 -19.23 -13.69
C GLY A 809 -7.99 -18.27 -14.86
N VAL A 810 -8.02 -16.97 -14.54
CA VAL A 810 -7.80 -15.89 -15.49
C VAL A 810 -6.67 -15.04 -14.94
N ASN A 811 -5.64 -14.77 -15.73
CA ASN A 811 -4.55 -13.85 -15.43
C ASN A 811 -4.71 -12.61 -16.30
N SER A 812 -4.32 -11.45 -15.80
CA SER A 812 -4.31 -10.23 -16.62
C SER A 812 -3.22 -9.27 -16.22
N ALA A 813 -2.83 -8.42 -17.17
CA ALA A 813 -1.98 -7.26 -16.93
C ALA A 813 -2.65 -6.02 -17.53
N LEU A 814 -2.42 -4.87 -16.90
CA LEU A 814 -2.85 -3.56 -17.38
C LEU A 814 -1.64 -2.79 -17.93
N LEU A 815 -1.85 -2.01 -18.98
CA LEU A 815 -0.89 -1.04 -19.49
C LEU A 815 -1.57 0.34 -19.54
N PRO A 816 -1.09 1.33 -18.78
CA PRO A 816 -1.63 2.68 -18.88
C PRO A 816 -1.32 3.27 -20.25
N THR A 817 -2.26 4.06 -20.77
CA THR A 817 -2.04 4.85 -21.98
C THR A 817 -1.75 6.29 -21.61
N ARG A 818 -0.94 6.96 -22.44
CA ARG A 818 -0.60 8.37 -22.24
C ARG A 818 -0.68 9.13 -23.54
N TYR A 819 -1.27 10.32 -23.51
CA TYR A 819 -1.03 11.30 -24.55
C TYR A 819 0.43 11.77 -24.42
N GLN A 820 1.14 11.87 -25.54
CA GLN A 820 2.48 12.42 -25.60
C GLN A 820 2.43 13.58 -26.58
N PHE A 821 2.71 14.80 -26.11
CA PHE A 821 2.71 15.94 -27.02
C PHE A 821 3.84 15.82 -28.04
N ASP A 822 3.46 15.93 -29.31
CA ASP A 822 4.35 16.11 -30.44
C ASP A 822 3.84 17.31 -31.26
N PRO A 823 4.64 18.39 -31.40
CA PRO A 823 4.29 19.50 -32.27
C PRO A 823 3.93 19.09 -33.71
N ALA A 824 4.46 17.99 -34.22
CA ALA A 824 4.12 17.46 -35.55
C ALA A 824 2.64 17.07 -35.69
N ASP A 825 1.95 16.80 -34.57
CA ASP A 825 0.52 16.52 -34.51
C ASP A 825 -0.33 17.76 -34.80
N TYR A 826 0.29 18.94 -34.83
CA TYR A 826 -0.34 20.23 -35.13
C TYR A 826 0.34 20.82 -36.38
N PRO A 827 0.10 20.24 -37.57
CA PRO A 827 0.89 20.54 -38.76
C PRO A 827 0.74 21.99 -39.25
N THR A 828 -0.37 22.65 -38.95
CA THR A 828 -0.67 24.00 -39.42
C THR A 828 -0.08 25.05 -38.48
N ILE A 829 0.81 25.91 -38.97
CA ILE A 829 1.26 27.09 -38.22
C ILE A 829 0.24 28.22 -38.42
N ALA A 830 -0.51 28.55 -37.38
CA ALA A 830 -1.51 29.62 -37.42
C ALA A 830 -0.88 31.00 -37.15
N TRP A 831 0.12 31.05 -36.28
CA TRP A 831 0.89 32.24 -35.98
C TRP A 831 2.30 31.85 -35.55
N ASP A 832 3.29 32.64 -35.93
CA ASP A 832 4.69 32.40 -35.60
C ASP A 832 5.42 33.75 -35.59
N ASP A 833 6.13 34.00 -34.51
CA ASP A 833 6.82 35.25 -34.25
C ASP A 833 8.14 34.97 -33.54
N ASP A 834 9.24 35.18 -34.27
CA ASP A 834 10.61 35.10 -33.77
C ASP A 834 11.13 36.48 -33.31
N PHE A 835 10.27 37.51 -33.32
CA PHE A 835 10.58 38.87 -32.91
C PHE A 835 11.78 39.51 -33.64
N SER A 836 12.16 39.00 -34.82
CA SER A 836 13.13 39.63 -35.71
C SER A 836 12.58 40.89 -36.37
N THR A 837 11.26 40.97 -36.49
CA THR A 837 10.48 42.13 -36.94
C THR A 837 9.52 42.55 -35.83
N ASP A 838 9.38 43.86 -35.59
CA ASP A 838 8.40 44.35 -34.61
C ASP A 838 6.97 44.12 -35.11
N ARG A 839 6.30 43.16 -34.47
CA ARG A 839 4.91 42.77 -34.72
C ARG A 839 4.03 42.97 -33.48
N LEU A 840 4.50 43.72 -32.47
CA LEU A 840 3.79 43.88 -31.20
C LEU A 840 2.38 44.45 -31.38
N ALA A 841 2.20 45.35 -32.35
CA ALA A 841 0.90 45.94 -32.68
C ALA A 841 -0.13 44.92 -33.23
N ALA A 842 0.30 43.72 -33.63
CA ALA A 842 -0.60 42.66 -34.09
C ALA A 842 -1.23 41.87 -32.94
N TYR A 843 -0.66 41.94 -31.73
CA TYR A 843 -1.23 41.30 -30.54
C TYR A 843 -2.26 42.21 -29.89
N ARG A 844 -3.35 41.61 -29.41
CA ARG A 844 -4.23 42.29 -28.45
C ARG A 844 -3.59 42.15 -27.06
N ILE A 845 -3.39 43.26 -26.36
CA ILE A 845 -2.87 43.27 -25.01
C ILE A 845 -4.05 43.27 -24.04
N ASP A 846 -4.13 42.23 -23.21
CA ASP A 846 -5.14 42.03 -22.19
C ASP A 846 -4.52 42.17 -20.77
N HIS A 847 -5.31 42.68 -19.82
CA HIS A 847 -4.91 42.94 -18.42
C HIS A 847 -5.71 42.10 -17.44
N PRO A 848 -5.29 40.85 -17.17
CA PRO A 848 -6.02 39.92 -16.29
C PRO A 848 -5.95 40.30 -14.79
N ALA A 849 -5.07 41.20 -14.40
CA ALA A 849 -4.95 41.74 -13.05
C ALA A 849 -4.89 43.27 -13.10
N ALA A 850 -5.18 43.92 -11.98
CA ALA A 850 -5.05 45.36 -11.83
C ALA A 850 -3.57 45.78 -11.70
N GLU A 851 -2.77 45.46 -12.72
CA GLU A 851 -1.33 45.67 -12.81
C GLU A 851 -1.02 46.42 -14.11
N PRO A 852 -0.04 47.35 -14.12
CA PRO A 852 0.38 48.03 -15.35
C PRO A 852 1.04 47.03 -16.31
N SER A 853 1.03 47.34 -17.61
CA SER A 853 1.83 46.57 -18.57
C SER A 853 3.33 46.80 -18.35
N PRO A 854 4.17 45.75 -18.50
CA PRO A 854 5.60 45.96 -18.61
C PRO A 854 5.94 46.71 -19.90
N ARG A 855 7.12 47.34 -19.95
CA ARG A 855 7.65 47.91 -21.18
C ARG A 855 8.02 46.76 -22.12
N LEU A 856 7.23 46.57 -23.16
CA LEU A 856 7.43 45.55 -24.19
C LEU A 856 8.25 46.12 -25.35
N THR A 857 9.35 45.45 -25.70
CA THR A 857 10.18 45.80 -26.86
C THR A 857 10.50 44.54 -27.64
N SER A 858 10.34 44.57 -28.96
CA SER A 858 10.75 43.49 -29.87
C SER A 858 11.82 43.96 -30.83
N GLY A 859 12.85 43.13 -31.04
CA GLY A 859 13.89 43.38 -32.03
C GLY A 859 15.09 42.47 -31.83
N SER A 860 15.89 42.29 -32.88
CA SER A 860 17.06 41.40 -32.87
C SER A 860 16.75 39.93 -32.51
N GLY A 861 15.53 39.48 -32.80
CA GLY A 861 15.11 38.10 -32.54
C GLY A 861 14.61 37.84 -31.10
N LEU A 862 14.18 38.89 -30.40
CA LEU A 862 13.81 38.79 -28.98
C LEU A 862 12.63 39.71 -28.63
N LEU A 863 11.68 39.20 -27.85
CA LEU A 863 10.73 40.00 -27.09
C LEU A 863 11.23 40.17 -25.66
N THR A 864 11.41 41.41 -25.21
CA THR A 864 11.75 41.72 -23.82
C THR A 864 10.60 42.46 -23.14
N ALA A 865 10.21 41.98 -21.96
CA ALA A 865 9.35 42.69 -21.01
C ALA A 865 10.23 43.22 -19.87
N ALA A 866 10.23 44.55 -19.66
CA ALA A 866 10.98 45.19 -18.58
C ALA A 866 10.06 46.00 -17.68
N ALA A 867 10.27 45.91 -16.37
CA ALA A 867 9.51 46.67 -15.38
C ALA A 867 10.40 47.09 -14.21
N ASP A 868 10.07 48.23 -13.60
CA ASP A 868 10.73 48.73 -12.39
C ASP A 868 9.94 48.35 -11.12
N THR A 869 8.67 47.97 -11.30
CA THR A 869 7.71 47.51 -10.28
C THR A 869 6.76 46.49 -10.91
N ARG A 870 6.06 45.70 -10.09
CA ARG A 870 5.12 44.67 -10.54
C ARG A 870 4.28 45.08 -11.74
N ALA A 871 4.39 44.29 -12.80
CA ALA A 871 3.72 44.51 -14.06
C ALA A 871 3.29 43.18 -14.69
N PHE A 872 2.15 43.20 -15.38
CA PHE A 872 1.61 42.03 -16.08
C PHE A 872 0.92 42.45 -17.38
N ALA A 873 1.22 41.74 -18.45
CA ALA A 873 0.44 41.80 -19.69
C ALA A 873 0.29 40.41 -20.29
N VAL A 874 -0.87 40.17 -20.91
CA VAL A 874 -1.15 38.99 -21.74
C VAL A 874 -1.27 39.44 -23.19
N LEU A 875 -0.47 38.88 -24.07
CA LEU A 875 -0.47 39.14 -25.50
C LEU A 875 -1.26 38.02 -26.20
N ALA A 876 -2.47 38.34 -26.65
CA ALA A 876 -3.31 37.45 -27.42
C ALA A 876 -2.98 37.59 -28.92
N ALA A 877 -2.62 36.48 -29.57
CA ALA A 877 -2.29 36.46 -30.98
C ALA A 877 -3.51 36.75 -31.86
N PRO A 878 -3.33 37.32 -33.07
CA PRO A 878 -4.42 37.68 -33.98
C PRO A 878 -5.00 36.47 -34.72
N VAL A 879 -5.19 35.36 -34.01
CA VAL A 879 -5.78 34.12 -34.50
C VAL A 879 -6.75 33.59 -33.44
N THR A 880 -7.60 32.65 -33.84
CA THR A 880 -8.56 31.98 -32.96
C THR A 880 -8.12 30.55 -32.74
N ALA A 881 -8.27 30.04 -31.52
CA ALA A 881 -7.95 28.65 -31.22
C ALA A 881 -8.85 27.71 -32.04
N ALA A 882 -8.24 26.75 -32.73
CA ALA A 882 -8.92 25.73 -33.49
C ALA A 882 -9.62 24.73 -32.54
N PRO A 883 -10.92 24.44 -32.74
CA PRO A 883 -11.64 23.48 -31.89
C PRO A 883 -11.05 22.06 -31.88
N ALA A 884 -10.40 21.66 -32.97
CA ALA A 884 -9.75 20.35 -33.11
C ALA A 884 -8.46 20.21 -32.28
N GLY A 885 -7.90 21.33 -31.80
CA GLY A 885 -6.69 21.38 -31.02
C GLY A 885 -5.79 22.54 -31.43
N THR A 886 -5.27 23.28 -30.44
CA THR A 886 -4.28 24.35 -30.63
C THR A 886 -3.12 24.16 -29.66
N ALA A 887 -1.89 24.22 -30.16
CA ALA A 887 -0.67 24.20 -29.35
C ALA A 887 0.00 25.58 -29.39
N ILE A 888 0.24 26.16 -28.22
CA ILE A 888 0.97 27.41 -28.02
C ILE A 888 2.34 27.03 -27.50
N ILE A 889 3.40 27.29 -28.25
CA ILE A 889 4.77 26.98 -27.89
C ILE A 889 5.52 28.30 -27.67
N VAL A 890 6.18 28.42 -26.53
CA VAL A 890 6.97 29.60 -26.15
C VAL A 890 8.38 29.16 -25.79
N GLU A 891 9.37 29.87 -26.32
CA GLU A 891 10.80 29.64 -26.11
C GLU A 891 11.36 30.77 -25.22
N PRO A 892 11.47 30.59 -23.89
CA PRO A 892 12.01 31.59 -23.00
C PRO A 892 13.52 31.68 -23.18
N SER A 893 14.01 32.91 -23.34
CA SER A 893 15.43 33.22 -23.45
C SER A 893 16.05 33.41 -22.06
N ARG A 894 15.37 34.18 -21.21
CA ARG A 894 15.78 34.45 -19.82
C ARG A 894 14.60 34.85 -18.93
N PHE A 895 14.73 34.54 -17.65
CA PHE A 895 13.89 35.03 -16.56
C PHE A 895 14.62 36.12 -15.76
N ALA A 896 13.90 36.86 -14.90
CA ALA A 896 14.48 37.96 -14.11
C ALA A 896 15.39 37.47 -12.98
N GLY A 897 15.12 36.29 -12.41
CA GLY A 897 16.11 35.49 -11.66
C GLY A 897 16.16 35.64 -10.14
N SER A 898 15.26 36.39 -9.48
CA SER A 898 15.20 36.42 -7.99
C SER A 898 13.95 37.05 -7.35
N SER A 899 12.92 37.42 -8.12
CA SER A 899 11.71 38.05 -7.58
C SER A 899 10.56 37.05 -7.43
N PRO A 900 9.67 37.19 -6.42
CA PRO A 900 8.51 36.33 -6.27
C PRO A 900 7.63 36.27 -7.53
N GLU A 901 7.45 37.39 -8.23
CA GLU A 901 6.85 37.38 -9.57
C GLU A 901 7.94 37.38 -10.64
N ASP A 902 8.08 36.24 -11.29
CA ASP A 902 9.01 35.95 -12.40
C ASP A 902 8.37 34.84 -13.25
N SER A 903 7.25 35.18 -13.90
CA SER A 903 6.25 34.22 -14.35
C SER A 903 5.92 34.35 -15.83
N LEU A 904 5.79 33.19 -16.47
CA LEU A 904 5.36 33.03 -17.86
C LEU A 904 3.97 32.38 -17.88
N PHE A 905 3.06 32.94 -18.68
CA PHE A 905 1.68 32.45 -18.84
C PHE A 905 1.45 32.02 -20.29
N LEU A 906 0.74 30.92 -20.51
CA LEU A 906 0.36 30.41 -21.84
C LEU A 906 -1.08 29.89 -21.79
N GLY A 907 -1.90 30.16 -22.80
CA GLY A 907 -3.24 29.58 -22.88
C GLY A 907 -4.17 30.35 -23.79
N LEU A 908 -5.40 30.59 -23.33
CA LEU A 908 -6.45 31.25 -24.10
C LEU A 908 -6.88 32.56 -23.44
N SER A 909 -7.15 33.58 -24.24
CA SER A 909 -7.68 34.87 -23.76
C SER A 909 -8.75 35.44 -24.69
N ALA A 910 -9.80 36.00 -24.10
CA ALA A 910 -10.86 36.75 -24.76
C ALA A 910 -10.94 38.22 -24.29
N GLY A 911 -9.99 38.67 -23.46
CA GLY A 911 -9.94 40.03 -22.92
C GLY A 911 -9.58 40.06 -21.44
N ASP A 912 -9.48 41.26 -20.86
CA ASP A 912 -9.05 41.52 -19.47
C ASP A 912 -9.76 40.65 -18.43
N SER A 913 -11.05 40.38 -18.61
CA SER A 913 -11.86 39.64 -17.64
C SER A 913 -12.02 38.15 -17.95
N SER A 914 -11.49 37.65 -19.07
CA SER A 914 -11.75 36.29 -19.57
C SER A 914 -10.50 35.64 -20.14
N ASN A 915 -9.91 34.72 -19.37
CA ASN A 915 -8.69 34.02 -19.73
C ASN A 915 -8.60 32.64 -19.05
N ALA A 916 -7.89 31.72 -19.69
CA ALA A 916 -7.58 30.39 -19.19
C ALA A 916 -6.10 30.15 -19.49
N LEU A 917 -5.25 30.42 -18.50
CA LEU A 917 -3.81 30.50 -18.65
C LEU A 917 -3.14 29.51 -17.72
N ALA A 918 -2.36 28.59 -18.28
CA ALA A 918 -1.35 27.91 -17.49
C ALA A 918 -0.22 28.89 -17.20
N TRP A 919 0.38 28.78 -16.02
CA TRP A 919 1.49 29.61 -15.60
C TRP A 919 2.67 28.77 -15.14
N TYR A 920 3.87 29.30 -15.31
CA TYR A 920 5.11 28.84 -14.71
C TYR A 920 5.73 30.01 -13.94
N ASN A 921 6.10 29.77 -12.69
CA ASN A 921 6.83 30.72 -11.86
C ASN A 921 8.27 30.22 -11.65
N ASN A 922 9.23 31.00 -12.13
CA ASN A 922 10.64 30.63 -12.09
C ASN A 922 11.24 30.68 -10.68
N HIS A 923 10.77 31.59 -9.83
CA HIS A 923 11.27 31.72 -8.47
C HIS A 923 10.86 30.55 -7.57
N PHE A 924 9.59 30.14 -7.66
CA PHE A 924 9.04 29.05 -6.86
C PHE A 924 9.20 27.68 -7.52
N ALA A 925 9.77 27.60 -8.73
CA ALA A 925 9.90 26.36 -9.50
C ALA A 925 8.58 25.57 -9.58
N SER A 926 7.48 26.27 -9.87
CA SER A 926 6.13 25.71 -9.84
C SER A 926 5.29 26.16 -11.03
N SER A 927 4.28 25.37 -11.35
CA SER A 927 3.33 25.63 -12.43
C SER A 927 1.91 25.27 -12.03
N GLY A 928 0.94 26.00 -12.58
CA GLY A 928 -0.48 25.75 -12.36
C GLY A 928 -1.30 26.33 -13.50
N ALA A 929 -2.59 26.56 -13.26
CA ALA A 929 -3.46 27.24 -14.20
C ALA A 929 -4.44 28.16 -13.48
N ASP A 930 -4.77 29.27 -14.14
CA ASP A 930 -5.79 30.22 -13.71
C ASP A 930 -6.89 30.27 -14.76
N VAL A 931 -8.14 30.11 -14.34
CA VAL A 931 -9.30 30.13 -15.23
C VAL A 931 -10.29 31.17 -14.73
N ARG A 932 -10.58 32.14 -15.59
CA ARG A 932 -11.52 33.23 -15.34
C ARG A 932 -12.42 33.46 -16.56
N VAL A 933 -13.72 33.59 -16.33
CA VAL A 933 -14.70 33.97 -17.36
C VAL A 933 -15.53 35.13 -16.85
N ASN A 934 -15.58 36.22 -17.61
CA ASN A 934 -16.32 37.44 -17.27
C ASN A 934 -16.05 37.95 -15.84
N GLY A 935 -14.78 37.90 -15.42
CA GLY A 935 -14.33 38.34 -14.10
C GLY A 935 -14.45 37.30 -12.99
N THR A 936 -15.14 36.17 -13.22
CA THR A 936 -15.37 35.11 -12.23
C THR A 936 -14.31 34.02 -12.34
N GLY A 937 -13.65 33.66 -11.24
CA GLY A 937 -12.65 32.59 -11.18
C GLY A 937 -13.27 31.21 -10.98
N TYR A 938 -12.67 30.17 -11.56
CA TYR A 938 -13.15 28.78 -11.49
C TYR A 938 -12.03 27.83 -11.01
N PRO A 939 -11.84 27.69 -9.69
CA PRO A 939 -10.82 26.81 -9.10
C PRO A 939 -10.95 25.35 -9.57
N ASP A 940 -12.16 24.83 -9.73
CA ASP A 940 -12.38 23.44 -10.17
C ASP A 940 -11.94 23.21 -11.63
N ALA A 941 -11.83 24.27 -12.42
CA ALA A 941 -11.39 24.23 -13.81
C ALA A 941 -9.87 24.36 -13.96
N THR A 942 -9.12 24.60 -12.87
CA THR A 942 -7.65 24.74 -12.91
C THR A 942 -6.93 23.39 -12.91
N GLY A 943 -7.62 22.30 -12.53
CA GLY A 943 -7.03 20.97 -12.40
C GLY A 943 -6.27 20.78 -11.09
N GLY A 944 -6.55 21.59 -10.07
CA GLY A 944 -5.83 21.60 -8.81
C GLY A 944 -4.58 22.49 -8.84
N CYS A 945 -3.81 22.44 -7.77
CA CYS A 945 -2.54 23.13 -7.61
C CYS A 945 -1.49 22.12 -7.14
N CYS A 946 -0.19 22.29 -7.36
CA CYS A 946 0.53 22.96 -8.45
C CYS A 946 1.68 21.99 -8.77
N ALA A 947 2.19 21.94 -9.99
CA ALA A 947 3.25 21.01 -10.38
C ALA A 947 4.64 21.62 -10.16
N ALA A 948 5.57 20.86 -9.58
CA ALA A 948 6.97 21.26 -9.50
C ALA A 948 7.61 21.19 -10.89
N VAL A 949 8.29 22.26 -11.31
CA VAL A 949 8.96 22.34 -12.60
C VAL A 949 10.16 23.29 -12.52
N ARG A 950 11.27 22.92 -13.14
CA ARG A 950 12.45 23.77 -13.23
C ARG A 950 12.77 24.02 -14.70
N TRP A 951 12.98 25.28 -15.04
CA TRP A 951 13.45 25.70 -16.35
C TRP A 951 14.98 25.73 -16.40
N ALA A 952 15.54 25.29 -17.52
CA ALA A 952 16.92 25.51 -17.92
C ALA A 952 16.98 26.29 -19.25
N PRO A 953 18.05 27.06 -19.50
CA PRO A 953 18.25 27.71 -20.79
C PRO A 953 18.17 26.71 -21.96
N GLY A 954 17.35 27.02 -22.96
CA GLY A 954 17.07 26.15 -24.10
C GLY A 954 15.78 25.33 -23.98
N ASP A 955 15.17 25.30 -22.79
CA ASP A 955 13.87 24.65 -22.61
C ASP A 955 12.75 25.42 -23.28
N ARG A 956 11.68 24.71 -23.63
CA ARG A 956 10.48 25.30 -24.25
C ARG A 956 9.24 24.92 -23.45
N PHE A 957 8.31 25.85 -23.33
CA PHE A 957 6.99 25.56 -22.77
C PHE A 957 5.98 25.38 -23.90
N ALA A 958 5.05 24.45 -23.72
CA ALA A 958 3.89 24.34 -24.59
C ALA A 958 2.61 24.22 -23.78
N VAL A 959 1.55 24.84 -24.27
CA VAL A 959 0.18 24.63 -23.79
C VAL A 959 -0.69 24.17 -24.94
N VAL A 960 -1.33 23.03 -24.74
CA VAL A 960 -2.23 22.42 -25.71
C VAL A 960 -3.66 22.59 -25.23
N SER A 961 -4.46 23.35 -25.97
CA SER A 961 -5.91 23.43 -25.80
C SER A 961 -6.58 22.42 -26.71
N ARG A 962 -7.12 21.32 -26.16
CA ARG A 962 -7.80 20.26 -26.92
C ARG A 962 -8.79 19.52 -26.03
N SER A 963 -9.94 19.11 -26.59
CA SER A 963 -10.95 18.30 -25.89
C SER A 963 -11.41 18.88 -24.55
N GLY A 964 -11.53 20.21 -24.46
CA GLY A 964 -11.91 20.88 -23.21
C GLY A 964 -10.84 20.82 -22.12
N LYS A 965 -9.58 20.52 -22.47
CA LYS A 965 -8.44 20.52 -21.56
C LYS A 965 -7.39 21.53 -22.02
N LEU A 966 -6.71 22.11 -21.05
CA LEU A 966 -5.51 22.92 -21.23
C LEU A 966 -4.33 22.13 -20.62
N THR A 967 -3.48 21.56 -21.46
CA THR A 967 -2.40 20.66 -21.02
C THR A 967 -1.04 21.33 -21.22
N THR A 968 -0.27 21.45 -20.14
CA THR A 968 1.03 22.14 -20.10
C THR A 968 2.18 21.14 -20.22
N TRP A 969 3.18 21.47 -21.01
CA TRP A 969 4.35 20.64 -21.29
C TRP A 969 5.64 21.45 -21.21
N LEU A 970 6.72 20.82 -20.73
CA LEU A 970 8.08 21.31 -20.81
C LEU A 970 8.84 20.47 -21.83
N GLN A 971 9.58 21.10 -22.72
CA GLN A 971 10.61 20.42 -23.48
C GLN A 971 11.97 20.67 -22.84
N HIS A 972 12.67 19.58 -22.53
CA HIS A 972 14.07 19.59 -22.11
C HIS A 972 14.80 18.53 -22.93
N ASP A 973 16.00 18.83 -23.45
CA ASP A 973 16.79 17.91 -24.30
C ASP A 973 15.98 17.26 -25.44
N SER A 974 15.17 18.07 -26.12
CA SER A 974 14.24 17.65 -27.19
C SER A 974 13.09 16.70 -26.77
N GLN A 975 12.93 16.38 -25.49
CA GLN A 975 11.85 15.54 -24.98
C GLN A 975 10.76 16.37 -24.29
N TRP A 976 9.51 16.17 -24.70
CA TRP A 976 8.36 16.81 -24.06
C TRP A 976 7.88 16.01 -22.85
N THR A 977 7.72 16.66 -21.71
CA THR A 977 7.20 16.07 -20.47
C THR A 977 5.96 16.81 -20.03
N LEU A 978 4.92 16.06 -19.64
CA LEU A 978 3.68 16.63 -19.12
C LEU A 978 3.95 17.30 -17.77
N ILE A 979 3.49 18.53 -17.60
CA ILE A 979 3.55 19.26 -16.33
C ILE A 979 2.19 19.22 -15.63
N HIS A 980 1.13 19.65 -16.32
CA HIS A 980 -0.16 19.95 -15.70
C HIS A 980 -1.31 19.80 -16.70
N THR A 981 -2.53 19.53 -16.23
CA THR A 981 -3.75 19.51 -17.07
C THR A 981 -4.91 20.19 -16.35
N ALA A 982 -5.49 21.23 -16.97
CA ALA A 982 -6.65 21.94 -16.46
C ALA A 982 -7.92 21.58 -17.27
N PRO A 983 -9.01 21.09 -16.64
CA PRO A 983 -10.24 20.67 -17.32
C PRO A 983 -11.18 21.85 -17.62
N ILE A 984 -10.75 22.75 -18.51
CA ILE A 984 -11.42 24.02 -18.78
C ILE A 984 -12.78 23.91 -19.51
N GLY A 985 -13.11 22.77 -20.09
CA GLY A 985 -14.18 22.60 -21.08
C GLY A 985 -15.60 22.79 -20.56
N ALA A 986 -15.82 22.68 -19.25
CA ALA A 986 -17.12 22.97 -18.64
C ALA A 986 -17.41 24.49 -18.54
N VAL A 987 -16.36 25.32 -18.65
CA VAL A 987 -16.42 26.73 -18.28
C VAL A 987 -15.98 27.66 -19.41
N VAL A 988 -14.93 27.30 -20.15
CA VAL A 988 -14.31 28.15 -21.18
C VAL A 988 -14.99 27.95 -22.54
N PRO A 989 -15.62 28.99 -23.12
CA PRO A 989 -16.24 28.91 -24.44
C PRO A 989 -15.21 28.73 -25.58
N THR A 990 -15.66 28.21 -26.71
CA THR A 990 -14.87 28.19 -27.95
C THR A 990 -14.68 29.60 -28.52
N GLY A 991 -13.62 29.80 -29.31
CA GLY A 991 -13.42 31.06 -30.07
C GLY A 991 -12.48 32.07 -29.40
N TRP A 992 -11.85 31.71 -28.28
CA TRP A 992 -10.83 32.54 -27.63
C TRP A 992 -9.52 32.52 -28.41
N SER A 993 -8.73 33.58 -28.26
CA SER A 993 -7.43 33.71 -28.93
C SER A 993 -6.34 33.00 -28.13
N PRO A 994 -5.44 32.25 -28.77
CA PRO A 994 -4.25 31.74 -28.10
C PRO A 994 -3.37 32.92 -27.65
N ALA A 995 -2.84 32.84 -26.44
CA ALA A 995 -2.17 33.95 -25.77
C ALA A 995 -0.97 33.47 -24.93
N PHE A 996 -0.04 34.40 -24.69
CA PHE A 996 1.02 34.24 -23.71
C PHE A 996 1.15 35.50 -22.86
N GLY A 997 1.61 35.40 -21.62
CA GLY A 997 1.72 36.54 -20.72
C GLY A 997 3.03 36.55 -19.95
N LEU A 998 3.45 37.75 -19.55
CA LEU A 998 4.72 38.02 -18.89
C LEU A 998 4.43 38.84 -17.63
N ARG A 999 4.72 38.27 -16.45
CA ARG A 999 4.53 38.94 -15.16
C ARG A 999 5.84 38.96 -14.39
N LEU A 1000 6.27 40.14 -13.97
CA LEU A 1000 7.52 40.33 -13.24
C LEU A 1000 7.42 41.50 -12.26
N ASP A 1001 8.16 41.43 -11.15
CA ASP A 1001 8.31 42.54 -10.21
C ASP A 1001 9.26 43.61 -10.76
N ALA A 1002 10.58 43.40 -10.65
CA ALA A 1002 11.58 44.30 -11.21
C ALA A 1002 12.62 43.51 -12.01
N GLY A 1003 13.06 44.06 -13.15
CA GLY A 1003 14.05 43.43 -14.02
C GLY A 1003 13.52 43.21 -15.44
N SER A 1004 14.01 42.16 -16.10
CA SER A 1004 13.60 41.82 -17.46
C SER A 1004 13.43 40.33 -17.67
N LEU A 1005 12.33 39.95 -18.31
CA LEU A 1005 12.06 38.61 -18.85
C LEU A 1005 12.08 38.70 -20.37
N ALA A 1006 12.64 37.71 -21.06
CA ALA A 1006 12.63 37.70 -22.52
C ALA A 1006 12.35 36.34 -23.15
N LEU A 1007 11.76 36.38 -24.35
CA LEU A 1007 11.35 35.24 -25.17
C LEU A 1007 12.03 35.32 -26.53
N ASP A 1008 12.54 34.19 -27.02
CA ASP A 1008 13.13 34.07 -28.35
C ASP A 1008 12.06 33.89 -29.44
N ARG A 1009 11.00 33.12 -29.14
CA ARG A 1009 9.95 32.81 -30.12
C ARG A 1009 8.62 32.43 -29.48
N VAL A 1010 7.54 32.74 -30.19
CA VAL A 1010 6.20 32.21 -29.92
C VAL A 1010 5.63 31.61 -31.22
N THR A 1011 5.19 30.36 -31.14
CA THR A 1011 4.57 29.65 -32.27
C THR A 1011 3.24 29.06 -31.84
N ILE A 1012 2.18 29.36 -32.60
CA ILE A 1012 0.84 28.79 -32.43
C ILE A 1012 0.56 27.84 -33.58
N ARG A 1013 0.30 26.59 -33.23
CA ARG A 1013 0.02 25.51 -34.17
C ARG A 1013 -1.39 24.98 -34.00
N SER A 1014 -2.04 24.59 -35.09
CA SER A 1014 -3.39 24.02 -35.13
C SER A 1014 -3.36 22.62 -35.73
N ARG A 1015 -4.25 21.77 -35.23
CA ARG A 1015 -4.41 20.38 -35.65
C ARG A 1015 -5.11 20.24 -37.00
#